data_AF-A0A9W3G185-F1
#
_entry.id   AF-A0A9W3G185-F1
#
_cell.length_a   1.000
_cell.length_b   1.000
_cell.length_c   1.000
_cell.angle_alpha   90.00
_cell.angle_beta   90.00
_cell.angle_gamma   90.00
#
_symmetry.space_group_name_H-M   'P 1'
#
loop_
_entity.id
_entity.type
_entity.pdbx_description
1 polymer ?
#
loop_
_entity_poly.entity_id
_entity_poly.type
_entity_poly.pdbx_seq_one_letter_code
_entity_poly.pdbx_strand_id
1 'polypeptide(L)'
;MSREEFMQRMTEVVGWSTKEAYGELFDKVDVAQDGFINWDKLTSFMLLALYEKDEQAKATVAPQWKDLEFLPVKHKDTIQKVIFLRSSSRYLTISKEGLLGIWGENLKLQETLPITSDATKLKHLWVTSMVSLENVNKIAVAFTSKEICFYDLLSKEEFPCQYKLQGLKGAPVCMDYWYDPLDANESILSFGDITGKVQIISFTTALISLFERPASACEDEEATVTINWAELLSGRHKCCRTLAHKLHLGDWVRQVTYNASLDAIISSTTSSTNTVVMAWREKSKKHLRMTSFNIAQGINAFDYHSRLNLIATAGINNKVCLWNPYVVSKPVGVLWGHSASVIAVQFFAARKQLFSFSKDKVLRLWDIQHQLSIQRIACSFPKSQDFRCLFHFDEAHGRLFISFNNQLALLAMKSEASKRVKSHKKAVTGVLYNSVLKQVISSDVGSTVSFWMIDTGQKIKQFTGCHGNAEISTMALDANETRLLTGSTDGTIKVWDLNGYCHHTLNVGQEGAVDISHILVLKKAILVTGWDRAITVFRPQNFNQFFVQPEEWKGGIQHRDDILCAAFLPPQTLVTGSYDGEIVLWNSSTENAHYVLHPDYQWLPKSKPDTEPQKLLGAGRSHSTHPMADQATLGACSFERDAEYNHAVMMLCFLEARENIAATGGANLVSCGGSGYVRFWDTVKKQLLAEFLAHSGVGSIIMSTDKTNRYLATGDLDGWLKIWNIEEYCLNSSKSKLTRAPALIRSFRPHEDWISSLEMCELGGRWLVLSASADCSICVTDVCGVPVGVFGQAKHWQLENCFSLPKRDTNLMENKIQEKSIKEIPLLSKEESCLDPSEHSLLDKENKDSTYNVRPSEVINLGMKYKERNIYKKKSHNLYNGEVTQKSFSAFRSLSIGTLEELPPVHKPAFLLDPETYFREEPEEDRPQIPEVPSLCETLKAVFDEKNLFPKEILDRERRAKQLCQETSSEVKIKRNKKPL
;
A
#
# COMPACT_ATOMS: atom_id res chain seq x y z
N MET A 1 -28.57 26.26 -21.00
CA MET A 1 -27.98 27.62 -20.87
C MET A 1 -27.26 27.94 -22.16
N SER A 2 -27.40 29.18 -22.64
CA SER A 2 -26.59 29.69 -23.75
C SER A 2 -25.15 29.97 -23.29
N ARG A 3 -24.24 30.24 -24.23
CA ARG A 3 -22.82 30.54 -23.96
C ARG A 3 -22.65 31.75 -23.03
N GLU A 4 -23.41 32.80 -23.26
CA GLU A 4 -23.35 34.05 -22.48
C GLU A 4 -23.89 33.86 -21.05
N GLU A 5 -25.04 33.20 -20.91
CA GLU A 5 -25.61 32.83 -19.61
C GLU A 5 -24.64 31.95 -18.80
N PHE A 6 -24.02 30.96 -19.44
CA PHE A 6 -23.08 30.05 -18.80
C PHE A 6 -21.84 30.80 -18.29
N MET A 7 -21.21 31.64 -19.14
CA MET A 7 -20.05 32.44 -18.73
C MET A 7 -20.39 33.37 -17.56
N GLN A 8 -21.57 34.01 -17.58
CA GLN A 8 -22.00 34.88 -16.50
C GLN A 8 -22.22 34.09 -15.20
N ARG A 9 -23.00 33.00 -15.22
CA ARG A 9 -23.30 32.18 -14.04
C ARG A 9 -22.06 31.52 -13.44
N MET A 10 -21.14 31.03 -14.25
CA MET A 10 -19.88 30.45 -13.75
C MET A 10 -18.97 31.50 -13.12
N THR A 11 -18.97 32.72 -13.65
CA THR A 11 -18.25 33.86 -13.04
C THR A 11 -18.88 34.25 -11.69
N GLU A 12 -20.21 34.31 -11.60
CA GLU A 12 -20.95 34.63 -10.36
C GLU A 12 -20.76 33.58 -9.25
N VAL A 13 -20.76 32.29 -9.60
CA VAL A 13 -20.77 31.18 -8.62
C VAL A 13 -19.37 30.71 -8.23
N VAL A 14 -18.42 30.65 -9.18
CA VAL A 14 -17.09 30.05 -8.94
C VAL A 14 -16.02 31.12 -8.70
N GLY A 15 -16.12 32.31 -9.32
CA GLY A 15 -15.29 33.49 -9.03
C GLY A 15 -13.78 33.37 -9.29
N TRP A 16 -13.24 32.20 -9.64
CA TRP A 16 -11.79 31.92 -9.68
C TRP A 16 -11.16 31.88 -11.10
N SER A 17 -11.89 32.27 -12.15
CA SER A 17 -11.36 32.22 -13.54
C SER A 17 -11.91 33.33 -14.43
N THR A 18 -11.28 33.52 -15.60
CA THR A 18 -11.68 34.54 -16.59
C THR A 18 -12.89 34.09 -17.41
N LYS A 19 -13.66 35.06 -17.93
CA LYS A 19 -14.80 34.78 -18.83
C LYS A 19 -14.38 34.00 -20.08
N GLU A 20 -13.18 34.28 -20.60
CA GLU A 20 -12.59 33.57 -21.76
C GLU A 20 -12.38 32.09 -21.47
N ALA A 21 -11.83 31.73 -20.30
CA ALA A 21 -11.66 30.34 -19.90
C ALA A 21 -12.99 29.60 -19.71
N TYR A 22 -14.04 30.26 -19.23
CA TYR A 22 -15.39 29.70 -19.20
C TYR A 22 -16.02 29.58 -20.60
N GLY A 23 -15.67 30.48 -21.53
CA GLY A 23 -16.01 30.37 -22.93
C GLY A 23 -15.37 29.14 -23.58
N GLU A 24 -14.06 28.94 -23.40
CA GLU A 24 -13.40 27.72 -23.87
C GLU A 24 -13.97 26.44 -23.25
N LEU A 25 -14.34 26.47 -21.95
CA LEU A 25 -14.98 25.34 -21.30
C LEU A 25 -16.34 25.04 -21.93
N PHE A 26 -17.12 26.07 -22.28
CA PHE A 26 -18.37 25.91 -23.01
C PHE A 26 -18.11 25.22 -24.36
N ASP A 27 -17.16 25.73 -25.12
CA ASP A 27 -16.85 25.23 -26.47
C ASP A 27 -16.27 23.79 -26.44
N LYS A 28 -15.60 23.39 -25.34
CA LYS A 28 -15.12 22.02 -25.10
C LYS A 28 -16.23 21.04 -24.69
N VAL A 29 -17.28 21.51 -24.02
CA VAL A 29 -18.44 20.69 -23.59
C VAL A 29 -19.45 20.54 -24.73
N ASP A 30 -19.66 21.58 -25.54
CA ASP A 30 -20.62 21.56 -26.65
C ASP A 30 -19.99 21.06 -27.96
N VAL A 31 -19.49 19.81 -27.93
CA VAL A 31 -18.83 19.14 -29.06
C VAL A 31 -19.71 19.07 -30.32
N ALA A 32 -21.03 19.08 -30.17
CA ALA A 32 -22.01 19.09 -31.27
C ALA A 32 -22.26 20.48 -31.88
N GLN A 33 -21.77 21.55 -31.25
CA GLN A 33 -22.06 22.95 -31.60
C GLN A 33 -23.57 23.28 -31.62
N ASP A 34 -24.32 22.71 -30.68
CA ASP A 34 -25.77 22.97 -30.53
C ASP A 34 -26.06 24.39 -30.00
N GLY A 35 -25.06 25.09 -29.46
CA GLY A 35 -25.19 26.41 -28.83
C GLY A 35 -25.75 26.37 -27.40
N PHE A 36 -26.00 25.18 -26.85
CA PHE A 36 -26.65 25.00 -25.55
C PHE A 36 -26.04 23.86 -24.71
N ILE A 37 -25.68 24.20 -23.47
CA ILE A 37 -25.25 23.26 -22.44
C ILE A 37 -26.37 23.03 -21.42
N ASN A 38 -26.63 21.75 -21.14
CA ASN A 38 -27.44 21.27 -20.02
C ASN A 38 -26.52 20.67 -18.95
N TRP A 39 -27.01 20.59 -17.70
CA TRP A 39 -26.26 20.00 -16.59
C TRP A 39 -25.81 18.57 -16.87
N ASP A 40 -26.60 17.77 -17.58
CA ASP A 40 -26.24 16.40 -17.97
C ASP A 40 -25.04 16.37 -18.93
N LYS A 41 -24.97 17.29 -19.92
CA LYS A 41 -23.80 17.43 -20.81
C LYS A 41 -22.55 17.81 -20.01
N LEU A 42 -22.67 18.81 -19.13
CA LEU A 42 -21.55 19.31 -18.34
C LEU A 42 -21.02 18.27 -17.33
N THR A 43 -21.91 17.59 -16.61
CA THR A 43 -21.54 16.54 -15.66
C THR A 43 -20.94 15.32 -16.36
N SER A 44 -21.48 14.90 -17.50
CA SER A 44 -20.90 13.83 -18.33
C SER A 44 -19.49 14.20 -18.80
N PHE A 45 -19.28 15.43 -19.30
CA PHE A 45 -17.96 15.93 -19.69
C PHE A 45 -16.98 15.95 -18.52
N MET A 46 -17.38 16.45 -17.34
CA MET A 46 -16.51 16.43 -16.17
C MET A 46 -16.18 15.02 -15.70
N LEU A 47 -17.14 14.09 -15.73
CA LEU A 47 -16.93 12.69 -15.34
C LEU A 47 -15.98 11.98 -16.32
N LEU A 48 -16.13 12.21 -17.63
CA LEU A 48 -15.18 11.73 -18.65
C LEU A 48 -13.79 12.33 -18.45
N ALA A 49 -13.67 13.64 -18.26
CA ALA A 49 -12.38 14.30 -18.04
C ALA A 49 -11.68 13.87 -16.73
N LEU A 50 -12.46 13.54 -15.67
CA LEU A 50 -11.92 12.95 -14.44
C LEU A 50 -11.50 11.49 -14.65
N TYR A 51 -12.28 10.70 -15.39
CA TYR A 51 -11.94 9.33 -15.74
C TYR A 51 -10.68 9.26 -16.62
N GLU A 52 -10.55 10.14 -17.62
CA GLU A 52 -9.34 10.28 -18.43
C GLU A 52 -8.12 10.67 -17.60
N LYS A 53 -8.25 11.63 -16.66
CA LYS A 53 -7.17 12.01 -15.75
C LYS A 53 -6.75 10.88 -14.81
N ASP A 54 -7.70 10.10 -14.29
CA ASP A 54 -7.44 8.93 -13.44
C ASP A 54 -6.77 7.80 -14.24
N GLU A 55 -7.25 7.52 -15.46
CA GLU A 55 -6.62 6.56 -16.38
C GLU A 55 -5.21 7.01 -16.82
N GLN A 56 -4.99 8.30 -17.09
CA GLN A 56 -3.69 8.85 -17.45
C GLN A 56 -2.73 8.83 -16.24
N ALA A 57 -3.22 9.09 -15.03
CA ALA A 57 -2.44 8.92 -13.80
C ALA A 57 -2.01 7.44 -13.61
N LYS A 58 -2.92 6.48 -13.77
CA LYS A 58 -2.59 5.04 -13.70
C LYS A 58 -1.61 4.59 -14.79
N ALA A 59 -1.76 5.10 -16.01
CA ALA A 59 -0.89 4.74 -17.14
C ALA A 59 0.53 5.31 -17.00
N THR A 60 0.66 6.51 -16.43
CA THR A 60 1.96 7.18 -16.22
C THR A 60 2.69 6.73 -14.95
N VAL A 61 1.99 6.15 -13.97
CA VAL A 61 2.64 5.55 -12.77
C VAL A 61 3.45 4.31 -13.17
N ALA A 62 4.77 4.47 -13.15
CA ALA A 62 5.72 3.38 -13.30
C ALA A 62 5.55 2.37 -12.14
N PRO A 63 5.31 1.07 -12.43
CA PRO A 63 5.27 0.05 -11.38
C PRO A 63 6.62 -0.05 -10.68
N GLN A 64 6.59 -0.17 -9.35
CA GLN A 64 7.78 -0.47 -8.58
C GLN A 64 8.00 -1.98 -8.55
N TRP A 65 9.25 -2.40 -8.72
CA TRP A 65 9.62 -3.82 -8.72
C TRP A 65 10.30 -4.17 -7.41
N LYS A 66 10.19 -5.44 -7.01
CA LYS A 66 11.11 -6.07 -6.07
C LYS A 66 12.43 -6.37 -6.79
N ASP A 67 13.44 -6.71 -6.01
CA ASP A 67 14.71 -7.18 -6.56
C ASP A 67 14.51 -8.49 -7.35
N LEU A 68 15.42 -8.78 -8.28
CA LEU A 68 15.30 -9.95 -9.15
C LEU A 68 15.55 -11.24 -8.35
N GLU A 69 14.52 -12.06 -8.19
CA GLU A 69 14.61 -13.34 -7.50
C GLU A 69 14.84 -14.47 -8.51
N PHE A 70 15.83 -15.34 -8.26
CA PHE A 70 16.02 -16.56 -9.05
C PHE A 70 15.38 -17.74 -8.32
N LEU A 71 14.38 -18.36 -8.94
CA LEU A 71 13.71 -19.52 -8.37
C LEU A 71 14.62 -20.76 -8.49
N PRO A 72 14.69 -21.64 -7.46
CA PRO A 72 15.52 -22.83 -7.47
C PRO A 72 14.86 -23.92 -8.34
N VAL A 73 15.10 -23.85 -9.65
CA VAL A 73 14.58 -24.81 -10.63
C VAL A 73 15.47 -26.07 -10.67
N LYS A 74 14.86 -27.26 -10.60
CA LYS A 74 15.57 -28.56 -10.72
C LYS A 74 15.82 -29.02 -12.17
N HIS A 75 15.38 -28.24 -13.16
CA HIS A 75 15.47 -28.56 -14.59
C HIS A 75 16.93 -28.52 -15.07
N LYS A 76 17.34 -29.56 -15.82
CA LYS A 76 18.70 -29.70 -16.37
C LYS A 76 18.82 -29.21 -17.81
N ASP A 77 17.70 -29.06 -18.51
CA ASP A 77 17.60 -28.43 -19.84
C ASP A 77 16.64 -27.21 -19.79
N THR A 78 16.68 -26.45 -20.87
CA THR A 78 15.93 -25.22 -21.12
C THR A 78 14.44 -25.33 -20.82
N ILE A 79 13.90 -24.34 -20.11
CA ILE A 79 12.45 -24.20 -19.88
C ILE A 79 11.78 -23.84 -21.22
N GLN A 80 10.70 -24.56 -21.59
CA GLN A 80 9.95 -24.38 -22.85
C GLN A 80 8.59 -23.69 -22.67
N LYS A 81 7.96 -23.77 -21.49
CA LYS A 81 6.80 -22.92 -21.15
C LYS A 81 6.61 -22.75 -19.64
N VAL A 82 5.97 -21.64 -19.27
CA VAL A 82 5.42 -21.36 -17.95
C VAL A 82 3.92 -21.09 -18.13
N ILE A 83 3.07 -21.69 -17.30
CA ILE A 83 1.61 -21.52 -17.33
C ILE A 83 1.12 -21.33 -15.90
N PHE A 84 0.15 -20.43 -15.68
CA PHE A 84 -0.60 -20.35 -14.43
C PHE A 84 -1.95 -21.07 -14.59
N LEU A 85 -2.28 -22.00 -13.70
CA LEU A 85 -3.56 -22.69 -13.64
C LEU A 85 -4.51 -21.97 -12.68
N ARG A 86 -5.56 -21.36 -13.21
CA ARG A 86 -6.57 -20.63 -12.42
C ARG A 86 -7.39 -21.56 -11.52
N SER A 87 -7.64 -22.80 -11.97
CA SER A 87 -8.46 -23.78 -11.24
C SER A 87 -7.83 -24.32 -9.97
N SER A 88 -6.50 -24.23 -9.81
CA SER A 88 -5.79 -24.74 -8.63
C SER A 88 -4.76 -23.80 -8.02
N SER A 89 -4.69 -22.53 -8.47
CA SER A 89 -3.71 -21.51 -8.04
C SER A 89 -2.25 -22.01 -8.05
N ARG A 90 -1.88 -22.78 -9.08
CA ARG A 90 -0.54 -23.36 -9.25
C ARG A 90 0.10 -22.90 -10.55
N TYR A 91 1.43 -22.74 -10.57
CA TYR A 91 2.18 -22.59 -11.81
C TYR A 91 2.71 -23.95 -12.26
N LEU A 92 2.74 -24.15 -13.58
CA LEU A 92 3.40 -25.25 -14.25
C LEU A 92 4.59 -24.72 -15.03
N THR A 93 5.76 -25.37 -14.91
CA THR A 93 6.91 -25.12 -15.78
C THR A 93 7.34 -26.42 -16.44
N ILE A 94 7.62 -26.40 -17.74
CA ILE A 94 8.07 -27.59 -18.46
C ILE A 94 9.44 -27.37 -19.08
N SER A 95 10.35 -28.33 -18.90
CA SER A 95 11.67 -28.33 -19.54
C SER A 95 11.66 -29.08 -20.87
N LYS A 96 12.66 -28.82 -21.70
CA LYS A 96 12.87 -29.47 -23.01
C LYS A 96 13.06 -30.99 -22.92
N GLU A 97 13.64 -31.47 -21.82
CA GLU A 97 13.79 -32.89 -21.47
C GLU A 97 12.48 -33.54 -20.97
N GLY A 98 11.40 -32.78 -20.79
CA GLY A 98 10.08 -33.28 -20.40
C GLY A 98 9.80 -33.33 -18.91
N LEU A 99 10.61 -32.68 -18.05
CA LEU A 99 10.25 -32.52 -16.64
C LEU A 99 9.21 -31.42 -16.45
N LEU A 100 8.08 -31.77 -15.85
CA LEU A 100 7.04 -30.85 -15.39
C LEU A 100 7.31 -30.48 -13.92
N GLY A 101 7.53 -29.21 -13.64
CA GLY A 101 7.59 -28.66 -12.28
C GLY A 101 6.26 -28.00 -11.89
N ILE A 102 5.68 -28.43 -10.77
CA ILE A 102 4.45 -27.89 -10.21
C ILE A 102 4.82 -26.97 -9.03
N TRP A 103 4.35 -25.73 -9.05
CA TRP A 103 4.67 -24.70 -8.07
C TRP A 103 3.40 -24.21 -7.40
N GLY A 104 3.43 -24.03 -6.08
CA GLY A 104 2.34 -23.36 -5.36
C GLY A 104 2.25 -21.87 -5.67
N GLU A 105 1.16 -21.23 -5.26
CA GLU A 105 0.94 -19.79 -5.40
C GLU A 105 2.04 -18.94 -4.74
N ASN A 106 2.68 -19.48 -3.70
CA ASN A 106 3.84 -18.90 -3.00
C ASN A 106 5.19 -19.14 -3.71
N LEU A 107 5.17 -19.67 -4.93
CA LEU A 107 6.34 -20.00 -5.76
C LEU A 107 7.32 -21.00 -5.13
N LYS A 108 6.86 -21.79 -4.16
CA LYS A 108 7.58 -22.99 -3.71
C LYS A 108 7.26 -24.15 -4.67
N LEU A 109 8.31 -24.79 -5.16
CA LEU A 109 8.22 -26.03 -5.94
C LEU A 109 7.62 -27.12 -5.05
N GLN A 110 6.47 -27.67 -5.47
CA GLN A 110 5.78 -28.77 -4.79
C GLN A 110 6.30 -30.10 -5.32
N GLU A 111 6.19 -30.30 -6.64
CA GLU A 111 6.45 -31.59 -7.30
C GLU A 111 7.24 -31.40 -8.60
N THR A 112 7.97 -32.43 -9.00
CA THR A 112 8.67 -32.52 -10.30
C THR A 112 8.47 -33.90 -10.89
N LEU A 113 7.81 -33.99 -12.03
CA LEU A 113 7.37 -35.25 -12.63
C LEU A 113 7.83 -35.35 -14.09
N PRO A 114 8.42 -36.47 -14.53
CA PRO A 114 8.79 -36.68 -15.93
C PRO A 114 7.55 -37.01 -16.77
N ILE A 115 7.37 -36.31 -17.88
CA ILE A 115 6.36 -36.62 -18.88
C ILE A 115 6.97 -37.57 -19.93
N THR A 116 6.47 -38.81 -19.97
CA THR A 116 6.90 -39.83 -20.94
C THR A 116 5.90 -40.02 -22.07
N SER A 117 6.39 -40.35 -23.26
CA SER A 117 5.61 -40.93 -24.37
C SER A 117 6.19 -42.32 -24.65
N ASP A 118 5.34 -43.30 -24.96
CA ASP A 118 5.72 -44.71 -25.16
C ASP A 118 6.62 -44.94 -26.40
N ALA A 119 6.85 -43.89 -27.19
CA ALA A 119 7.67 -43.91 -28.40
C ALA A 119 9.18 -44.01 -28.12
N THR A 120 9.67 -45.23 -27.85
CA THR A 120 11.05 -45.70 -28.09
C THR A 120 12.24 -44.84 -27.59
N LYS A 121 12.95 -45.35 -26.56
CA LYS A 121 14.31 -44.93 -26.13
C LYS A 121 14.50 -43.42 -25.88
N LEU A 122 14.19 -43.03 -24.65
CA LEU A 122 14.34 -41.75 -23.91
C LEU A 122 15.44 -40.72 -24.26
N LYS A 123 16.41 -40.96 -25.15
CA LYS A 123 17.58 -40.07 -25.36
C LYS A 123 17.37 -38.92 -26.37
N HIS A 124 16.34 -38.95 -27.21
CA HIS A 124 16.16 -37.97 -28.31
C HIS A 124 14.74 -37.39 -28.47
N LEU A 125 13.82 -37.68 -27.55
CA LEU A 125 12.53 -36.99 -27.48
C LEU A 125 12.69 -35.65 -26.77
N TRP A 126 12.23 -34.57 -27.38
CA TRP A 126 12.17 -33.25 -26.76
C TRP A 126 10.75 -32.71 -26.79
N VAL A 127 10.36 -32.05 -25.69
CA VAL A 127 9.14 -31.26 -25.65
C VAL A 127 9.36 -29.96 -26.42
N THR A 128 8.41 -29.64 -27.30
CA THR A 128 8.43 -28.41 -28.12
C THR A 128 7.49 -27.34 -27.57
N SER A 129 6.31 -27.75 -27.08
CA SER A 129 5.32 -26.83 -26.50
C SER A 129 4.37 -27.56 -25.55
N MET A 130 3.69 -26.78 -24.70
CA MET A 130 2.71 -27.25 -23.72
C MET A 130 1.52 -26.29 -23.68
N VAL A 131 0.31 -26.77 -23.39
CA VAL A 131 -0.87 -25.92 -23.15
C VAL A 131 -1.77 -26.55 -22.09
N SER A 132 -2.34 -25.75 -21.18
CA SER A 132 -3.40 -26.16 -20.27
C SER A 132 -4.78 -26.06 -20.92
N LEU A 133 -5.54 -27.14 -20.86
CA LEU A 133 -6.96 -27.20 -21.21
C LEU A 133 -7.75 -27.15 -19.89
N GLU A 134 -7.89 -25.96 -19.32
CA GLU A 134 -8.47 -25.77 -17.97
C GLU A 134 -9.92 -26.29 -17.89
N ASN A 135 -10.73 -26.10 -18.93
CA ASN A 135 -12.12 -26.56 -18.98
C ASN A 135 -12.29 -28.09 -18.90
N VAL A 136 -11.30 -28.87 -19.32
CA VAL A 136 -11.33 -30.36 -19.29
C VAL A 136 -10.28 -30.93 -18.32
N ASN A 137 -9.66 -30.08 -17.50
CA ASN A 137 -8.55 -30.39 -16.59
C ASN A 137 -7.46 -31.27 -17.24
N LYS A 138 -6.93 -30.84 -18.39
CA LYS A 138 -5.88 -31.57 -19.13
C LYS A 138 -4.69 -30.69 -19.51
N ILE A 139 -3.56 -31.30 -19.83
CA ILE A 139 -2.40 -30.66 -20.48
C ILE A 139 -2.19 -31.30 -21.84
N ALA A 140 -2.10 -30.51 -22.91
CA ALA A 140 -1.56 -30.97 -24.20
C ALA A 140 -0.06 -30.69 -24.26
N VAL A 141 0.76 -31.70 -24.60
CA VAL A 141 2.22 -31.58 -24.76
C VAL A 141 2.60 -32.07 -26.15
N ALA A 142 3.38 -31.28 -26.88
CA ALA A 142 3.87 -31.62 -28.22
C ALA A 142 5.33 -32.07 -28.19
N PHE A 143 5.64 -33.10 -29.00
CA PHE A 143 6.95 -33.73 -29.05
C PHE A 143 7.59 -33.62 -30.44
N THR A 144 8.92 -33.70 -30.48
CA THR A 144 9.70 -33.82 -31.73
C THR A 144 9.36 -35.06 -32.57
N SER A 145 8.72 -36.08 -31.98
CA SER A 145 8.19 -37.28 -32.67
C SER A 145 7.03 -37.00 -33.63
N LYS A 146 6.57 -35.74 -33.75
CA LYS A 146 5.35 -35.34 -34.50
C LYS A 146 4.06 -35.87 -33.87
N GLU A 147 4.04 -35.86 -32.55
CA GLU A 147 2.93 -36.32 -31.72
C GLU A 147 2.47 -35.20 -30.78
N ILE A 148 1.18 -35.22 -30.42
CA ILE A 148 0.63 -34.41 -29.32
C ILE A 148 -0.05 -35.36 -28.34
N CYS A 149 0.41 -35.38 -27.10
CA CYS A 149 -0.16 -36.20 -26.03
C CYS A 149 -0.98 -35.34 -25.07
N PHE A 150 -2.09 -35.87 -24.58
CA PHE A 150 -2.99 -35.21 -23.63
C PHE A 150 -2.96 -35.94 -22.29
N TYR A 151 -2.51 -35.25 -21.25
CA TYR A 151 -2.36 -35.76 -19.88
C TYR A 151 -3.43 -35.17 -18.95
N ASP A 152 -3.85 -35.90 -17.93
CA ASP A 152 -4.87 -35.45 -16.97
C ASP A 152 -4.26 -34.67 -15.79
N LEU A 153 -4.84 -33.52 -15.41
CA LEU A 153 -4.40 -32.69 -14.28
C LEU A 153 -4.93 -33.16 -12.91
N LEU A 154 -5.91 -34.07 -12.88
CA LEU A 154 -6.56 -34.51 -11.64
C LEU A 154 -5.85 -35.70 -10.97
N SER A 155 -5.07 -36.46 -11.72
CA SER A 155 -4.30 -37.59 -11.20
C SER A 155 -3.11 -37.08 -10.36
N LYS A 156 -2.87 -37.72 -9.20
CA LYS A 156 -1.87 -37.26 -8.21
C LYS A 156 -0.55 -38.02 -8.23
N GLU A 157 -0.52 -39.24 -8.76
CA GLU A 157 0.62 -40.16 -8.59
C GLU A 157 1.38 -40.37 -9.89
N GLU A 158 0.66 -40.51 -11.01
CA GLU A 158 1.19 -40.48 -12.37
C GLU A 158 0.33 -39.54 -13.22
N PHE A 159 0.90 -38.91 -14.24
CA PHE A 159 0.14 -38.21 -15.29
C PHE A 159 -0.12 -39.20 -16.44
N PRO A 160 -1.23 -39.96 -16.46
CA PRO A 160 -1.51 -40.87 -17.56
C PRO A 160 -1.77 -40.09 -18.85
N CYS A 161 -1.16 -40.53 -19.94
CA CYS A 161 -1.50 -40.08 -21.29
C CYS A 161 -2.87 -40.64 -21.66
N GLN A 162 -3.92 -39.82 -21.69
CA GLN A 162 -5.28 -40.28 -22.02
C GLN A 162 -5.53 -40.32 -23.53
N TYR A 163 -4.97 -39.37 -24.28
CA TYR A 163 -5.10 -39.32 -25.74
C TYR A 163 -3.75 -39.05 -26.38
N LYS A 164 -3.44 -39.77 -27.47
CA LYS A 164 -2.20 -39.65 -28.21
C LYS A 164 -2.48 -39.39 -29.69
N LEU A 165 -2.24 -38.16 -30.14
CA LEU A 165 -2.42 -37.76 -31.53
C LEU A 165 -1.14 -38.01 -32.33
N GLN A 166 -1.20 -38.97 -33.26
CA GLN A 166 -0.07 -39.37 -34.11
C GLN A 166 -0.31 -39.05 -35.60
N GLY A 167 0.73 -39.16 -36.43
CA GLY A 167 0.62 -39.04 -37.89
C GLY A 167 0.69 -37.60 -38.43
N LEU A 168 1.15 -36.64 -37.64
CA LEU A 168 1.39 -35.26 -38.11
C LEU A 168 2.54 -35.22 -39.14
N LYS A 169 2.40 -34.37 -40.17
CA LYS A 169 3.39 -34.30 -41.26
C LYS A 169 4.69 -33.61 -40.83
N GLY A 170 4.58 -32.55 -40.04
CA GLY A 170 5.69 -31.87 -39.36
C GLY A 170 5.54 -31.97 -37.83
N ALA A 171 6.62 -31.75 -37.09
CA ALA A 171 6.56 -31.60 -35.64
C ALA A 171 5.88 -30.26 -35.28
N PRO A 172 4.96 -30.21 -34.31
CA PRO A 172 4.48 -28.95 -33.77
C PRO A 172 5.63 -28.20 -33.09
N VAL A 173 5.62 -26.87 -33.21
CA VAL A 173 6.63 -25.97 -32.60
C VAL A 173 5.99 -25.11 -31.52
N CYS A 174 4.77 -24.66 -31.75
CA CYS A 174 4.00 -23.81 -30.85
C CYS A 174 2.55 -24.26 -30.80
N MET A 175 1.92 -24.09 -29.64
CA MET A 175 0.52 -24.43 -29.39
C MET A 175 -0.14 -23.38 -28.50
N ASP A 176 -1.42 -23.13 -28.76
CA ASP A 176 -2.31 -22.28 -27.98
C ASP A 176 -3.73 -22.86 -27.94
N TYR A 177 -4.44 -22.66 -26.82
CA TYR A 177 -5.78 -23.19 -26.58
C TYR A 177 -6.68 -22.13 -25.99
N TRP A 178 -7.87 -22.04 -26.57
CA TRP A 178 -8.93 -21.16 -26.10
C TRP A 178 -10.22 -21.97 -25.88
N TYR A 179 -11.01 -21.59 -24.89
CA TYR A 179 -12.38 -22.07 -24.66
C TYR A 179 -13.28 -20.86 -24.43
N ASP A 180 -14.55 -20.95 -24.83
CA ASP A 180 -15.51 -19.88 -24.55
C ASP A 180 -15.82 -19.84 -23.05
N PRO A 181 -15.66 -18.71 -22.34
CA PRO A 181 -16.07 -18.57 -20.95
C PRO A 181 -17.59 -18.73 -20.72
N LEU A 182 -18.41 -18.58 -21.77
CA LEU A 182 -19.87 -18.73 -21.72
C LEU A 182 -20.33 -20.15 -22.07
N ASP A 183 -19.63 -20.84 -22.99
CA ASP A 183 -19.87 -22.26 -23.31
C ASP A 183 -18.55 -23.02 -23.40
N ALA A 184 -18.16 -23.64 -22.28
CA ALA A 184 -16.93 -24.41 -22.18
C ALA A 184 -16.86 -25.66 -23.09
N ASN A 185 -17.90 -25.96 -23.88
CA ASN A 185 -17.86 -26.98 -24.94
C ASN A 185 -17.25 -26.48 -26.26
N GLU A 186 -17.46 -25.20 -26.64
CA GLU A 186 -16.76 -24.58 -27.77
C GLU A 186 -15.31 -24.30 -27.33
N SER A 187 -14.37 -25.09 -27.84
CA SER A 187 -12.94 -24.84 -27.62
C SER A 187 -12.11 -25.05 -28.87
N ILE A 188 -10.93 -24.45 -28.91
CA ILE A 188 -10.09 -24.33 -30.09
C ILE A 188 -8.65 -24.57 -29.68
N LEU A 189 -8.08 -25.70 -30.10
CA LEU A 189 -6.64 -25.97 -30.04
C LEU A 189 -6.01 -25.57 -31.36
N SER A 190 -5.05 -24.66 -31.33
CA SER A 190 -4.31 -24.19 -32.51
C SER A 190 -2.82 -24.47 -32.35
N PHE A 191 -2.17 -24.92 -33.42
CA PHE A 191 -0.75 -25.26 -33.39
C PHE A 191 -0.06 -25.03 -34.74
N GLY A 192 1.21 -24.64 -34.68
CA GLY A 192 2.06 -24.41 -35.86
C GLY A 192 3.13 -25.48 -36.01
N ASP A 193 3.39 -25.94 -37.23
CA ASP A 193 4.41 -26.96 -37.53
C ASP A 193 5.72 -26.39 -38.13
N ILE A 194 6.78 -27.21 -38.13
CA ILE A 194 8.08 -26.90 -38.77
C ILE A 194 8.02 -26.72 -40.30
N THR A 195 6.85 -26.86 -40.94
CA THR A 195 6.68 -26.77 -42.39
C THR A 195 5.78 -25.59 -42.81
N GLY A 196 5.60 -24.61 -41.92
CA GLY A 196 4.80 -23.42 -42.18
C GLY A 196 3.29 -23.65 -42.27
N LYS A 197 2.78 -24.77 -41.74
CA LYS A 197 1.34 -24.97 -41.59
C LYS A 197 0.90 -24.62 -40.19
N VAL A 198 -0.21 -23.90 -40.10
CA VAL A 198 -0.98 -23.75 -38.87
C VAL A 198 -2.20 -24.63 -39.00
N GLN A 199 -2.41 -25.48 -38.01
CA GLN A 199 -3.52 -26.42 -37.92
C GLN A 199 -4.35 -26.07 -36.68
N ILE A 200 -5.66 -26.23 -36.80
CA ILE A 200 -6.63 -25.88 -35.77
C ILE A 200 -7.60 -27.04 -35.62
N ILE A 201 -7.86 -27.45 -34.37
CA ILE A 201 -8.91 -28.38 -33.99
C ILE A 201 -9.94 -27.57 -33.20
N SER A 202 -11.12 -27.36 -33.77
CA SER A 202 -12.27 -26.77 -33.09
C SER A 202 -13.10 -27.92 -32.50
N PHE A 203 -13.16 -28.01 -31.18
CA PHE A 203 -14.04 -28.94 -30.46
C PHE A 203 -15.43 -28.32 -30.30
N THR A 204 -16.46 -29.15 -30.41
CA THR A 204 -17.88 -28.77 -30.23
C THR A 204 -18.50 -29.34 -28.95
N THR A 205 -17.85 -30.35 -28.35
CA THR A 205 -18.34 -31.07 -27.16
C THR A 205 -17.20 -31.35 -26.18
N ALA A 206 -16.33 -30.35 -25.93
CA ALA A 206 -15.05 -30.55 -25.24
C ALA A 206 -15.19 -31.16 -23.83
N LEU A 207 -16.26 -30.84 -23.09
CA LEU A 207 -16.51 -31.38 -21.74
C LEU A 207 -16.93 -32.86 -21.74
N ILE A 208 -17.62 -33.31 -22.80
CA ILE A 208 -18.11 -34.69 -22.91
C ILE A 208 -16.96 -35.61 -23.32
N SER A 209 -16.27 -35.26 -24.39
CA SER A 209 -15.08 -35.96 -24.87
C SER A 209 -14.34 -35.10 -25.89
N LEU A 210 -13.03 -34.92 -25.74
CA LEU A 210 -12.19 -34.30 -26.77
C LEU A 210 -12.21 -35.13 -28.07
N PHE A 211 -12.19 -36.46 -27.94
CA PHE A 211 -12.21 -37.40 -29.05
C PHE A 211 -13.12 -38.60 -28.74
N GLU A 212 -13.95 -38.99 -29.71
CA GLU A 212 -14.74 -40.23 -29.63
C GLU A 212 -13.81 -41.46 -29.61
N ARG A 213 -14.03 -42.37 -28.65
CA ARG A 213 -13.29 -43.65 -28.59
C ARG A 213 -13.72 -44.56 -29.75
N PRO A 214 -12.79 -45.27 -30.41
CA PRO A 214 -13.14 -46.23 -31.45
C PRO A 214 -13.95 -47.40 -30.86
N ALA A 215 -15.04 -47.79 -31.53
CA ALA A 215 -15.99 -48.80 -31.07
C ALA A 215 -15.43 -50.25 -30.98
N SER A 216 -14.15 -50.44 -31.28
CA SER A 216 -13.43 -51.72 -31.23
C SER A 216 -12.50 -51.87 -30.03
N ALA A 217 -12.43 -50.89 -29.13
CA ALA A 217 -11.64 -50.99 -27.90
C ALA A 217 -12.39 -51.86 -26.88
N CYS A 218 -11.92 -53.11 -26.69
CA CYS A 218 -12.28 -53.92 -25.54
C CYS A 218 -11.68 -53.29 -24.27
N GLU A 219 -12.27 -53.54 -23.09
CA GLU A 219 -12.02 -52.71 -21.89
C GLU A 219 -10.60 -52.83 -21.26
N ASP A 220 -9.76 -53.78 -21.71
CA ASP A 220 -8.65 -54.30 -20.89
C ASP A 220 -7.19 -54.11 -21.37
N GLU A 221 -6.87 -53.56 -22.56
CA GLU A 221 -5.46 -53.61 -23.07
C GLU A 221 -4.68 -52.32 -23.40
N GLU A 222 -5.28 -51.12 -23.55
CA GLU A 222 -4.49 -49.87 -23.61
C GLU A 222 -5.17 -48.70 -22.88
N ALA A 223 -4.52 -48.17 -21.83
CA ALA A 223 -5.00 -47.02 -21.05
C ALA A 223 -4.93 -45.68 -21.83
N THR A 224 -4.27 -45.66 -22.99
CA THR A 224 -4.03 -44.45 -23.80
C THR A 224 -4.76 -44.57 -25.14
N VAL A 225 -5.61 -43.60 -25.50
CA VAL A 225 -6.37 -43.63 -26.75
C VAL A 225 -5.54 -43.02 -27.89
N THR A 226 -4.97 -43.85 -28.75
CA THR A 226 -4.22 -43.39 -29.93
C THR A 226 -5.15 -43.01 -31.08
N ILE A 227 -4.93 -41.83 -31.66
CA ILE A 227 -5.75 -41.22 -32.73
C ILE A 227 -4.82 -40.83 -33.89
N ASN A 228 -5.19 -41.19 -35.12
CA ASN A 228 -4.41 -40.84 -36.29
C ASN A 228 -4.92 -39.51 -36.91
N TRP A 229 -4.00 -38.59 -37.21
CA TRP A 229 -4.32 -37.32 -37.87
C TRP A 229 -5.11 -37.49 -39.20
N ALA A 230 -4.91 -38.59 -39.92
CA ALA A 230 -5.68 -38.90 -41.13
C ALA A 230 -7.19 -39.09 -40.86
N GLU A 231 -7.57 -39.55 -39.67
CA GLU A 231 -8.96 -39.80 -39.27
C GLU A 231 -9.69 -38.51 -38.87
N LEU A 232 -8.97 -37.59 -38.22
CA LEU A 232 -9.48 -36.24 -37.96
C LEU A 232 -9.73 -35.47 -39.26
N LEU A 233 -8.85 -35.62 -40.26
CA LEU A 233 -9.04 -35.03 -41.59
C LEU A 233 -10.20 -35.67 -42.37
N SER A 234 -10.52 -36.95 -42.16
CA SER A 234 -11.65 -37.61 -42.79
C SER A 234 -13.01 -37.30 -42.12
N GLY A 235 -12.99 -36.62 -40.97
CA GLY A 235 -14.19 -36.22 -40.24
C GLY A 235 -14.87 -37.37 -39.51
N ARG A 236 -14.13 -38.42 -39.12
CA ARG A 236 -14.67 -39.57 -38.36
C ARG A 236 -15.27 -39.16 -37.00
N HIS A 237 -14.64 -38.22 -36.31
CA HIS A 237 -15.07 -37.71 -35.01
C HIS A 237 -15.98 -36.49 -35.21
N LYS A 238 -17.22 -36.56 -34.72
CA LYS A 238 -18.21 -35.46 -34.78
C LYS A 238 -17.97 -34.40 -33.71
N CYS A 239 -17.29 -34.77 -32.61
CA CYS A 239 -16.89 -33.88 -31.52
C CYS A 239 -15.87 -32.80 -31.91
N CYS A 240 -15.26 -32.87 -33.11
CA CYS A 240 -14.21 -31.95 -33.54
C CYS A 240 -14.24 -31.64 -35.04
N ARG A 241 -13.68 -30.48 -35.42
CA ARG A 241 -13.55 -30.03 -36.81
C ARG A 241 -12.18 -29.41 -37.03
N THR A 242 -11.45 -29.93 -38.00
CA THR A 242 -10.12 -29.42 -38.36
C THR A 242 -10.19 -28.27 -39.37
N LEU A 243 -9.35 -27.25 -39.20
CA LEU A 243 -9.06 -26.18 -40.16
C LEU A 243 -7.53 -26.02 -40.28
N ALA A 244 -7.03 -25.48 -41.40
CA ALA A 244 -5.59 -25.23 -41.57
C ALA A 244 -5.29 -24.14 -42.59
N HIS A 245 -4.13 -23.49 -42.48
CA HIS A 245 -3.55 -22.64 -43.52
C HIS A 245 -2.05 -22.88 -43.69
N LYS A 246 -1.51 -22.47 -44.85
CA LYS A 246 -0.12 -22.79 -45.29
C LYS A 246 0.63 -21.56 -45.83
N LEU A 247 0.28 -20.36 -45.35
CA LEU A 247 0.80 -19.11 -45.90
C LEU A 247 2.27 -18.81 -45.54
N HIS A 248 2.83 -19.55 -44.58
CA HIS A 248 4.23 -19.40 -44.17
C HIS A 248 5.24 -20.10 -45.10
N LEU A 249 4.80 -20.61 -46.26
CA LEU A 249 5.62 -21.08 -47.39
C LEU A 249 6.73 -22.12 -47.08
N GLY A 250 6.73 -22.74 -45.90
CA GLY A 250 7.72 -23.72 -45.46
C GLY A 250 8.50 -23.31 -44.20
N ASP A 251 8.43 -22.05 -43.79
CA ASP A 251 9.13 -21.50 -42.62
C ASP A 251 8.52 -21.95 -41.29
N TRP A 252 9.34 -22.06 -40.25
CA TRP A 252 8.90 -22.53 -38.93
C TRP A 252 7.96 -21.53 -38.25
N VAL A 253 6.76 -21.98 -37.90
CA VAL A 253 5.82 -21.16 -37.14
C VAL A 253 6.31 -21.02 -35.70
N ARG A 254 6.57 -19.78 -35.26
CA ARG A 254 7.15 -19.49 -33.93
C ARG A 254 6.13 -19.38 -32.83
N GLN A 255 5.02 -18.72 -33.12
CA GLN A 255 3.93 -18.49 -32.18
C GLN A 255 2.62 -18.54 -32.96
N VAL A 256 1.61 -19.12 -32.34
CA VAL A 256 0.22 -19.10 -32.78
C VAL A 256 -0.60 -18.69 -31.57
N THR A 257 -1.61 -17.84 -31.77
CA THR A 257 -2.65 -17.57 -30.77
C THR A 257 -4.02 -17.52 -31.43
N TYR A 258 -5.06 -18.03 -30.76
CA TYR A 258 -6.44 -17.77 -31.16
C TYR A 258 -6.98 -16.57 -30.38
N ASN A 259 -7.61 -15.63 -31.07
CA ASN A 259 -8.25 -14.49 -30.43
C ASN A 259 -9.75 -14.42 -30.71
N ALA A 260 -10.53 -14.49 -29.63
CA ALA A 260 -11.99 -14.48 -29.67
C ALA A 260 -12.60 -13.12 -30.09
N SER A 261 -12.01 -11.98 -29.70
CA SER A 261 -12.58 -10.66 -30.06
C SER A 261 -12.43 -10.32 -31.55
N LEU A 262 -11.54 -11.01 -32.26
CA LEU A 262 -11.38 -10.91 -33.72
C LEU A 262 -11.96 -12.12 -34.48
N ASP A 263 -12.41 -13.18 -33.78
CA ASP A 263 -12.59 -14.56 -34.29
C ASP A 263 -11.47 -14.94 -35.29
N ALA A 264 -10.22 -14.72 -34.90
CA ALA A 264 -9.07 -14.84 -35.80
C ALA A 264 -7.88 -15.53 -35.12
N ILE A 265 -7.17 -16.35 -35.90
CA ILE A 265 -5.92 -17.00 -35.49
C ILE A 265 -4.77 -16.12 -35.97
N ILE A 266 -3.90 -15.69 -35.07
CA ILE A 266 -2.70 -14.94 -35.40
C ILE A 266 -1.51 -15.90 -35.34
N SER A 267 -0.62 -15.85 -36.33
CA SER A 267 0.54 -16.74 -36.40
C SER A 267 1.77 -16.01 -36.94
N SER A 268 2.96 -16.38 -36.46
CA SER A 268 4.21 -15.69 -36.78
C SER A 268 5.35 -16.58 -37.27
N THR A 269 6.26 -15.98 -38.03
CA THR A 269 7.53 -16.59 -38.47
C THR A 269 8.70 -15.61 -38.34
N THR A 270 9.91 -16.16 -38.37
CA THR A 270 11.17 -15.39 -38.49
C THR A 270 11.54 -15.03 -39.92
N SER A 271 10.68 -15.36 -40.90
CA SER A 271 10.90 -15.05 -42.32
C SER A 271 10.76 -13.55 -42.59
N SER A 272 11.09 -13.09 -43.80
CA SER A 272 10.76 -11.74 -44.27
C SER A 272 9.43 -11.67 -45.03
N THR A 273 8.90 -12.82 -45.46
CA THR A 273 7.64 -12.96 -46.20
C THR A 273 6.55 -13.58 -45.32
N ASN A 274 5.34 -13.01 -45.34
CA ASN A 274 4.19 -13.42 -44.53
C ASN A 274 4.51 -13.52 -43.02
N THR A 275 5.25 -12.55 -42.50
CA THR A 275 5.86 -12.60 -41.16
C THR A 275 4.86 -12.71 -40.02
N VAL A 276 3.69 -12.08 -40.20
CA VAL A 276 2.48 -12.32 -39.40
C VAL A 276 1.36 -12.66 -40.36
N VAL A 277 0.63 -13.74 -40.08
CA VAL A 277 -0.58 -14.12 -40.81
C VAL A 277 -1.75 -14.17 -39.84
N MET A 278 -2.79 -13.43 -40.17
CA MET A 278 -4.10 -13.51 -39.54
C MET A 278 -5.05 -14.34 -40.39
N ALA A 279 -5.59 -15.41 -39.80
CA ALA A 279 -6.58 -16.28 -40.39
C ALA A 279 -7.92 -16.06 -39.70
N TRP A 280 -8.78 -15.26 -40.34
CA TRP A 280 -10.13 -14.93 -39.88
C TRP A 280 -11.05 -16.13 -40.06
N ARG A 281 -11.74 -16.53 -38.98
CA ARG A 281 -12.73 -17.58 -38.94
C ARG A 281 -14.10 -16.96 -39.21
N GLU A 282 -14.79 -17.48 -40.22
CA GLU A 282 -16.21 -17.21 -40.43
C GLU A 282 -16.95 -18.51 -40.08
N LYS A 283 -17.75 -18.52 -38.99
CA LYS A 283 -18.43 -19.75 -38.51
C LYS A 283 -19.21 -20.50 -39.62
N SER A 284 -19.74 -19.77 -40.61
CA SER A 284 -20.48 -20.30 -41.77
C SER A 284 -19.64 -20.94 -42.88
N LYS A 285 -18.34 -20.63 -43.00
CA LYS A 285 -17.49 -21.12 -44.11
C LYS A 285 -16.57 -22.25 -43.65
N LYS A 286 -16.16 -23.11 -44.60
CA LYS A 286 -15.07 -24.09 -44.41
C LYS A 286 -13.67 -23.49 -44.64
N HIS A 287 -13.59 -22.32 -45.27
CA HIS A 287 -12.36 -21.64 -45.60
C HIS A 287 -12.16 -20.44 -44.68
N LEU A 288 -10.94 -20.28 -44.19
CA LEU A 288 -10.49 -19.13 -43.41
C LEU A 288 -10.10 -17.99 -44.39
N ARG A 289 -10.50 -16.75 -44.10
CA ARG A 289 -10.02 -15.57 -44.85
C ARG A 289 -8.64 -15.17 -44.30
N MET A 290 -7.73 -14.73 -45.16
CA MET A 290 -6.34 -14.46 -44.77
C MET A 290 -5.94 -13.01 -45.00
N THR A 291 -5.17 -12.45 -44.07
CA THR A 291 -4.39 -11.22 -44.25
C THR A 291 -2.98 -11.43 -43.71
N SER A 292 -1.95 -10.97 -44.43
CA SER A 292 -0.55 -11.14 -44.02
C SER A 292 0.22 -9.82 -44.05
N PHE A 293 1.04 -9.62 -43.02
CA PHE A 293 1.91 -8.46 -42.83
C PHE A 293 3.35 -8.88 -43.14
N ASN A 294 4.11 -8.03 -43.83
CA ASN A 294 5.50 -8.27 -44.17
C ASN A 294 6.42 -7.33 -43.39
N ILE A 295 7.24 -7.88 -42.50
CA ILE A 295 8.27 -7.16 -41.74
C ILE A 295 9.64 -7.60 -42.27
N ALA A 296 10.40 -6.68 -42.87
CA ALA A 296 11.56 -6.98 -43.71
C ALA A 296 12.70 -7.82 -43.07
N GLN A 297 12.71 -8.01 -41.75
CA GLN A 297 13.69 -8.83 -41.02
C GLN A 297 13.04 -9.93 -40.15
N GLY A 298 11.72 -10.12 -40.22
CA GLY A 298 11.00 -11.08 -39.38
C GLY A 298 10.83 -10.66 -37.92
N ILE A 299 10.12 -11.50 -37.17
CA ILE A 299 9.78 -11.26 -35.76
C ILE A 299 10.10 -12.49 -34.89
N ASN A 300 10.35 -12.26 -33.60
CA ASN A 300 10.56 -13.33 -32.62
C ASN A 300 9.26 -13.73 -31.89
N ALA A 301 8.43 -12.74 -31.56
CA ALA A 301 7.18 -12.90 -30.83
C ALA A 301 6.18 -11.79 -31.19
N PHE A 302 4.91 -12.00 -30.86
CA PHE A 302 3.88 -10.97 -30.91
C PHE A 302 2.89 -11.13 -29.74
N ASP A 303 2.11 -10.10 -29.48
CA ASP A 303 0.95 -10.16 -28.58
C ASP A 303 -0.17 -9.25 -29.10
N TYR A 304 -1.41 -9.42 -28.63
CA TYR A 304 -2.56 -8.62 -29.05
C TYR A 304 -3.42 -8.16 -27.87
N HIS A 305 -3.73 -6.86 -27.86
CA HIS A 305 -4.57 -6.22 -26.87
C HIS A 305 -6.01 -6.07 -27.38
N SER A 306 -6.96 -6.79 -26.78
CA SER A 306 -8.37 -6.78 -27.19
C SER A 306 -9.02 -5.39 -27.12
N ARG A 307 -8.94 -4.71 -25.96
CA ARG A 307 -9.58 -3.38 -25.78
C ARG A 307 -9.05 -2.29 -26.72
N LEU A 308 -7.74 -2.28 -27.00
CA LEU A 308 -7.11 -1.26 -27.85
C LEU A 308 -7.12 -1.65 -29.34
N ASN A 309 -7.45 -2.89 -29.68
CA ASN A 309 -7.31 -3.45 -31.03
C ASN A 309 -5.90 -3.24 -31.63
N LEU A 310 -4.86 -3.53 -30.85
CA LEU A 310 -3.46 -3.40 -31.26
C LEU A 310 -2.71 -4.71 -31.15
N ILE A 311 -1.95 -5.05 -32.19
CA ILE A 311 -0.95 -6.14 -32.19
C ILE A 311 0.42 -5.50 -31.97
N ALA A 312 1.17 -5.95 -30.97
CA ALA A 312 2.57 -5.60 -30.79
C ALA A 312 3.46 -6.71 -31.35
N THR A 313 4.45 -6.35 -32.18
CA THR A 313 5.39 -7.31 -32.79
C THR A 313 6.83 -7.03 -32.35
N ALA A 314 7.52 -8.03 -31.80
CA ALA A 314 8.92 -7.97 -31.41
C ALA A 314 9.83 -8.22 -32.63
N GLY A 315 10.36 -7.14 -33.21
CA GLY A 315 11.18 -7.19 -34.41
C GLY A 315 12.61 -7.67 -34.18
N ILE A 316 13.15 -8.39 -35.17
CA ILE A 316 14.58 -8.70 -35.23
C ILE A 316 15.41 -7.42 -35.44
N ASN A 317 14.82 -6.40 -36.08
CA ASN A 317 15.38 -5.06 -36.34
C ASN A 317 15.50 -4.13 -35.11
N ASN A 318 15.49 -4.68 -33.89
CA ASN A 318 15.52 -3.97 -32.60
C ASN A 318 14.27 -3.10 -32.30
N LYS A 319 13.23 -3.10 -33.13
CA LYS A 319 12.03 -2.26 -32.93
C LYS A 319 10.87 -3.09 -32.39
N VAL A 320 10.00 -2.45 -31.61
CA VAL A 320 8.66 -2.98 -31.34
C VAL A 320 7.67 -2.17 -32.15
N CYS A 321 6.98 -2.81 -33.09
CA CYS A 321 5.97 -2.15 -33.93
C CYS A 321 4.57 -2.45 -33.40
N LEU A 322 3.71 -1.44 -33.40
CA LEU A 322 2.29 -1.54 -33.09
C LEU A 322 1.48 -1.52 -34.39
N TRP A 323 0.54 -2.45 -34.53
CA TRP A 323 -0.27 -2.62 -35.74
C TRP A 323 -1.75 -2.66 -35.39
N ASN A 324 -2.58 -2.07 -36.26
CA ASN A 324 -4.02 -2.29 -36.24
C ASN A 324 -4.32 -3.55 -37.08
N PRO A 325 -5.06 -4.55 -36.57
CA PRO A 325 -5.42 -5.77 -37.30
C PRO A 325 -6.02 -5.55 -38.71
N TYR A 326 -6.70 -4.43 -38.92
CA TYR A 326 -7.37 -4.09 -40.18
C TYR A 326 -6.47 -3.30 -41.14
N VAL A 327 -5.38 -2.68 -40.67
CA VAL A 327 -4.49 -1.84 -41.49
C VAL A 327 -3.13 -2.50 -41.62
N VAL A 328 -2.97 -3.22 -42.73
CA VAL A 328 -1.84 -4.13 -42.97
C VAL A 328 -0.60 -3.45 -43.58
N SER A 329 -0.79 -2.28 -44.20
CA SER A 329 0.24 -1.63 -45.03
C SER A 329 1.32 -0.88 -44.25
N LYS A 330 1.01 -0.34 -43.06
CA LYS A 330 1.92 0.45 -42.22
C LYS A 330 1.63 0.22 -40.73
N PRO A 331 2.64 0.22 -39.84
CA PRO A 331 2.42 0.21 -38.40
C PRO A 331 1.81 1.53 -37.92
N VAL A 332 1.01 1.47 -36.87
CA VAL A 332 0.40 2.62 -36.16
C VAL A 332 1.44 3.38 -35.34
N GLY A 333 2.41 2.66 -34.79
CA GLY A 333 3.47 3.21 -33.96
C GLY A 333 4.71 2.34 -33.98
N VAL A 334 5.87 2.94 -33.71
CA VAL A 334 7.16 2.24 -33.66
C VAL A 334 7.89 2.70 -32.42
N LEU A 335 8.12 1.78 -31.49
CA LEU A 335 8.78 2.03 -30.22
C LEU A 335 10.30 1.85 -30.39
N TRP A 336 11.04 2.93 -30.14
CA TRP A 336 12.48 3.01 -30.37
C TRP A 336 13.24 3.10 -29.05
N GLY A 337 14.24 2.23 -28.87
CA GLY A 337 15.15 2.34 -27.72
C GLY A 337 15.95 1.08 -27.38
N HIS A 338 15.55 -0.10 -27.85
CA HIS A 338 16.36 -1.32 -27.73
C HIS A 338 17.58 -1.26 -28.64
N SER A 339 18.75 -1.69 -28.15
CA SER A 339 20.00 -1.71 -28.93
C SER A 339 20.25 -3.04 -29.64
N ALA A 340 19.42 -4.06 -29.38
CA ALA A 340 19.49 -5.38 -29.99
C ALA A 340 18.08 -5.95 -30.25
N SER A 341 18.04 -7.11 -30.92
CA SER A 341 16.80 -7.77 -31.34
C SER A 341 15.88 -8.04 -30.15
N VAL A 342 14.61 -7.64 -30.28
CA VAL A 342 13.59 -7.85 -29.25
C VAL A 342 13.15 -9.31 -29.31
N ILE A 343 13.32 -10.04 -28.21
CA ILE A 343 13.01 -11.48 -28.12
C ILE A 343 11.51 -11.68 -27.87
N ALA A 344 10.95 -10.90 -26.94
CA ALA A 344 9.58 -11.07 -26.48
C ALA A 344 8.89 -9.73 -26.23
N VAL A 345 7.56 -9.76 -26.34
CA VAL A 345 6.66 -8.62 -26.15
C VAL A 345 5.36 -9.14 -25.52
N GLN A 346 4.80 -8.42 -24.55
CA GLN A 346 3.52 -8.77 -23.92
C GLN A 346 2.84 -7.52 -23.35
N PHE A 347 1.52 -7.42 -23.53
CA PHE A 347 0.71 -6.33 -23.00
C PHE A 347 0.41 -6.49 -21.51
N PHE A 348 0.29 -5.34 -20.83
CA PHE A 348 -0.33 -5.22 -19.51
C PHE A 348 -1.68 -4.52 -19.69
N ALA A 349 -2.74 -5.31 -19.80
CA ALA A 349 -4.04 -4.85 -20.30
C ALA A 349 -4.78 -3.90 -19.34
N ALA A 350 -4.53 -3.99 -18.03
CA ALA A 350 -5.11 -3.12 -17.02
C ALA A 350 -4.52 -1.70 -17.03
N ARG A 351 -3.24 -1.52 -17.39
CA ARG A 351 -2.57 -0.20 -17.42
C ARG A 351 -2.35 0.38 -18.82
N LYS A 352 -2.77 -0.31 -19.89
CA LYS A 352 -2.47 0.06 -21.29
C LYS A 352 -0.95 0.24 -21.51
N GLN A 353 -0.16 -0.61 -20.87
CA GLN A 353 1.29 -0.61 -20.96
C GLN A 353 1.78 -1.84 -21.74
N LEU A 354 3.02 -1.79 -22.22
CA LEU A 354 3.63 -2.88 -22.98
C LEU A 354 5.02 -3.24 -22.44
N PHE A 355 5.22 -4.51 -22.12
CA PHE A 355 6.54 -5.07 -21.82
C PHE A 355 7.25 -5.51 -23.09
N SER A 356 8.56 -5.33 -23.11
CA SER A 356 9.42 -5.84 -24.18
C SER A 356 10.80 -6.21 -23.63
N PHE A 357 11.27 -7.40 -24.01
CA PHE A 357 12.55 -7.94 -23.56
C PHE A 357 13.46 -8.22 -24.76
N SER A 358 14.72 -7.80 -24.69
CA SER A 358 15.67 -7.80 -25.80
C SER A 358 16.95 -8.58 -25.49
N LYS A 359 17.67 -8.96 -26.55
CA LYS A 359 19.01 -9.55 -26.45
C LYS A 359 20.04 -8.61 -25.80
N ASP A 360 19.74 -7.32 -25.66
CA ASP A 360 20.53 -6.37 -24.86
C ASP A 360 20.41 -6.62 -23.34
N LYS A 361 19.57 -7.59 -22.94
CA LYS A 361 19.22 -7.95 -21.55
C LYS A 361 18.52 -6.82 -20.80
N VAL A 362 17.81 -5.95 -21.51
CA VAL A 362 17.02 -4.88 -20.92
C VAL A 362 15.55 -5.19 -21.13
N LEU A 363 14.82 -5.17 -20.02
CA LEU A 363 13.36 -5.10 -20.03
C LEU A 363 12.97 -3.62 -20.15
N ARG A 364 12.19 -3.27 -21.17
CA ARG A 364 11.61 -1.93 -21.32
C ARG A 364 10.09 -2.01 -21.18
N LEU A 365 9.56 -1.10 -20.34
CA LEU A 365 8.14 -0.85 -20.18
C LEU A 365 7.78 0.39 -20.98
N TRP A 366 6.77 0.28 -21.84
CA TRP A 366 6.28 1.35 -22.71
C TRP A 366 4.88 1.77 -22.34
N ASP A 367 4.61 3.06 -22.50
CA ASP A 367 3.27 3.59 -22.66
C ASP A 367 2.82 3.38 -24.11
N ILE A 368 1.65 2.77 -24.32
CA ILE A 368 1.10 2.56 -25.66
C ILE A 368 0.54 3.87 -26.24
N GLN A 369 -0.04 4.73 -25.40
CA GLN A 369 -0.71 5.98 -25.82
C GLN A 369 0.31 7.03 -26.24
N HIS A 370 1.33 7.26 -25.42
CA HIS A 370 2.38 8.24 -25.71
C HIS A 370 3.55 7.66 -26.53
N GLN A 371 3.63 6.34 -26.71
CA GLN A 371 4.71 5.62 -27.40
C GLN A 371 6.11 5.82 -26.78
N LEU A 372 6.16 6.19 -25.49
CA LEU A 372 7.39 6.47 -24.73
C LEU A 372 7.80 5.29 -23.85
N SER A 373 9.11 5.12 -23.63
CA SER A 373 9.62 4.18 -22.62
C SER A 373 9.47 4.80 -21.22
N ILE A 374 8.52 4.29 -20.43
CA ILE A 374 8.33 4.68 -19.03
C ILE A 374 9.52 4.25 -18.18
N GLN A 375 9.99 3.01 -18.36
CA GLN A 375 11.00 2.41 -17.49
C GLN A 375 11.97 1.53 -18.27
N ARG A 376 13.25 1.65 -17.92
CA ARG A 376 14.34 0.78 -18.38
C ARG A 376 14.85 -0.05 -17.21
N ILE A 377 14.59 -1.35 -17.25
CA ILE A 377 14.97 -2.31 -16.20
C ILE A 377 16.15 -3.14 -16.74
N ALA A 378 17.34 -2.87 -16.21
CA ALA A 378 18.57 -3.57 -16.55
C ALA A 378 19.12 -4.29 -15.32
N CYS A 379 18.62 -5.50 -15.06
CA CYS A 379 19.08 -6.34 -13.95
C CYS A 379 20.33 -7.14 -14.33
N SER A 380 20.98 -7.75 -13.33
CA SER A 380 22.17 -8.61 -13.46
C SER A 380 21.85 -9.99 -14.05
N PHE A 381 21.33 -10.01 -15.28
CA PHE A 381 20.97 -11.26 -15.97
C PHE A 381 22.20 -12.10 -16.35
N PRO A 382 22.13 -13.45 -16.27
CA PRO A 382 23.28 -14.35 -16.46
C PRO A 382 24.06 -14.11 -17.77
N LYS A 383 25.39 -14.30 -17.71
CA LYS A 383 26.32 -14.15 -18.85
C LYS A 383 26.52 -15.47 -19.61
N SER A 384 25.45 -16.15 -20.01
CA SER A 384 25.53 -17.26 -20.98
C SER A 384 25.70 -16.73 -22.41
N GLN A 385 26.27 -17.53 -23.32
CA GLN A 385 26.42 -17.18 -24.74
C GLN A 385 25.16 -17.50 -25.56
N ASP A 386 24.48 -18.61 -25.27
CA ASP A 386 23.18 -18.93 -25.87
C ASP A 386 22.03 -18.32 -25.06
N PHE A 387 21.10 -17.68 -25.79
CA PHE A 387 19.92 -17.00 -25.26
C PHE A 387 18.64 -17.62 -25.80
N ARG A 388 18.13 -18.65 -25.11
CA ARG A 388 16.72 -19.01 -25.14
C ARG A 388 16.04 -18.39 -23.92
N CYS A 389 15.10 -17.49 -24.17
CA CYS A 389 14.35 -16.76 -23.15
C CYS A 389 12.86 -16.90 -23.43
N LEU A 390 12.11 -17.32 -22.41
CA LEU A 390 10.66 -17.20 -22.36
C LEU A 390 10.31 -15.97 -21.53
N PHE A 391 9.17 -15.39 -21.86
CA PHE A 391 8.62 -14.22 -21.21
C PHE A 391 7.15 -14.51 -20.90
N HIS A 392 6.76 -14.43 -19.63
CA HIS A 392 5.38 -14.64 -19.23
C HIS A 392 5.03 -13.72 -18.05
N PHE A 393 4.21 -12.72 -18.32
CA PHE A 393 3.60 -11.85 -17.33
C PHE A 393 2.25 -12.42 -16.89
N ASP A 394 2.14 -12.70 -15.60
CA ASP A 394 0.90 -13.01 -14.91
C ASP A 394 0.30 -11.72 -14.32
N GLU A 395 -0.69 -11.20 -15.02
CA GLU A 395 -1.38 -9.95 -14.68
C GLU A 395 -2.19 -10.04 -13.38
N ALA A 396 -2.69 -11.23 -13.02
CA ALA A 396 -3.53 -11.40 -11.81
C ALA A 396 -2.73 -11.21 -10.52
N HIS A 397 -1.47 -11.67 -10.51
CA HIS A 397 -0.57 -11.57 -9.35
C HIS A 397 0.49 -10.48 -9.51
N GLY A 398 0.56 -9.82 -10.66
CA GLY A 398 1.57 -8.80 -10.98
C GLY A 398 2.99 -9.37 -11.04
N ARG A 399 3.15 -10.59 -11.57
CA ARG A 399 4.43 -11.34 -11.56
C ARG A 399 4.94 -11.54 -12.97
N LEU A 400 6.19 -11.15 -13.21
CA LEU A 400 6.86 -11.40 -14.47
C LEU A 400 7.88 -12.53 -14.34
N PHE A 401 7.72 -13.55 -15.18
CA PHE A 401 8.64 -14.68 -15.30
C PHE A 401 9.51 -14.52 -16.55
N ILE A 402 10.83 -14.66 -16.37
CA ILE A 402 11.82 -14.61 -17.44
C ILE A 402 12.72 -15.84 -17.31
N SER A 403 12.71 -16.76 -18.28
CA SER A 403 13.62 -17.90 -18.27
C SER A 403 14.97 -17.57 -18.90
N PHE A 404 16.04 -18.07 -18.30
CA PHE A 404 17.42 -17.96 -18.79
C PHE A 404 18.00 -19.36 -18.92
N ASN A 405 17.76 -19.97 -20.07
CA ASN A 405 18.02 -21.39 -20.31
C ASN A 405 17.36 -22.27 -19.22
N ASN A 406 18.13 -22.75 -18.24
CA ASN A 406 17.64 -23.63 -17.16
C ASN A 406 17.12 -22.86 -15.93
N GLN A 407 17.50 -21.60 -15.77
CA GLN A 407 17.10 -20.77 -14.63
C GLN A 407 15.77 -20.06 -14.91
N LEU A 408 14.97 -19.83 -13.87
CA LEU A 408 13.75 -19.02 -13.94
C LEU A 408 13.92 -17.82 -13.00
N ALA A 409 13.96 -16.63 -13.59
CA ALA A 409 13.95 -15.38 -12.84
C ALA A 409 12.51 -14.87 -12.68
N LEU A 410 12.22 -14.37 -11.50
CA LEU A 410 10.99 -13.71 -11.11
C LEU A 410 11.27 -12.22 -10.89
N LEU A 411 10.49 -11.37 -11.54
CA LEU A 411 10.38 -9.96 -11.21
C LEU A 411 8.94 -9.70 -10.76
N ALA A 412 8.73 -9.68 -9.44
CA ALA A 412 7.44 -9.36 -8.86
C ALA A 412 7.27 -7.84 -8.80
N MET A 413 6.13 -7.32 -9.26
CA MET A 413 5.74 -5.96 -8.88
C MET A 413 5.60 -5.91 -7.36
N LYS A 414 6.11 -4.85 -6.73
CA LYS A 414 5.68 -4.49 -5.38
C LYS A 414 4.19 -4.24 -5.49
N SER A 415 3.40 -4.96 -4.70
CA SER A 415 1.99 -4.65 -4.55
C SER A 415 1.90 -3.17 -4.24
N GLU A 416 1.01 -2.45 -4.96
CA GLU A 416 0.49 -1.17 -4.50
C GLU A 416 -0.45 -1.42 -3.31
N ALA A 417 0.08 -2.08 -2.27
CA ALA A 417 -0.28 -1.77 -0.90
C ALA A 417 -0.08 -0.27 -0.81
N SER A 418 -1.21 0.44 -0.82
CA SER A 418 -1.29 1.89 -0.87
C SER A 418 -0.24 2.49 0.04
N LYS A 419 0.47 3.56 -0.39
CA LYS A 419 1.18 4.43 0.55
C LYS A 419 0.25 4.64 1.74
N ARG A 420 0.62 4.10 2.90
CA ARG A 420 -0.28 3.97 4.06
C ARG A 420 -0.87 5.35 4.31
N VAL A 421 -2.20 5.43 4.33
CA VAL A 421 -2.93 6.69 4.17
C VAL A 421 -2.48 7.67 5.26
N LYS A 422 -1.77 8.73 4.86
CA LYS A 422 -1.35 9.79 5.79
C LYS A 422 -2.44 10.84 5.83
N SER A 423 -3.03 11.01 7.01
CA SER A 423 -4.04 12.02 7.30
C SER A 423 -3.43 13.43 7.33
N HIS A 424 -2.16 13.54 7.75
CA HIS A 424 -1.41 14.79 7.84
C HIS A 424 -0.05 14.72 7.13
N LYS A 425 0.59 15.89 6.96
CA LYS A 425 1.92 16.00 6.33
C LYS A 425 3.06 15.76 7.32
N LYS A 426 2.87 16.11 8.59
CA LYS A 426 3.78 15.81 9.71
C LYS A 426 3.10 14.88 10.72
N ALA A 427 3.88 14.45 11.73
CA ALA A 427 3.40 13.69 12.88
C ALA A 427 2.17 14.36 13.53
N VAL A 428 1.16 13.56 13.86
CA VAL A 428 -0.07 14.04 14.53
C VAL A 428 0.22 14.14 16.03
N THR A 429 -0.17 15.23 16.69
CA THR A 429 0.10 15.45 18.13
C THR A 429 -1.13 15.25 19.02
N GLY A 430 -2.33 15.50 18.49
CA GLY A 430 -3.57 15.39 19.25
C GLY A 430 -4.75 14.96 18.38
N VAL A 431 -5.70 14.24 18.97
CA VAL A 431 -7.03 13.98 18.42
C VAL A 431 -8.10 14.34 19.46
N LEU A 432 -9.20 14.95 19.02
CA LEU A 432 -10.35 15.35 19.84
C LEU A 432 -11.66 15.13 19.08
N TYR A 433 -12.72 14.75 19.76
CA TYR A 433 -14.03 14.47 19.18
C TYR A 433 -15.06 15.46 19.68
N ASN A 434 -15.62 16.21 18.73
CA ASN A 434 -16.74 17.11 18.99
C ASN A 434 -18.04 16.31 18.81
N SER A 435 -18.73 16.06 19.93
CA SER A 435 -19.99 15.31 19.98
C SER A 435 -21.17 16.10 19.42
N VAL A 436 -21.16 17.43 19.58
CA VAL A 436 -22.20 18.34 19.05
C VAL A 436 -22.22 18.33 17.52
N LEU A 437 -21.04 18.34 16.87
CA LEU A 437 -20.90 18.39 15.41
C LEU A 437 -20.61 17.03 14.76
N LYS A 438 -20.35 15.97 15.54
CA LYS A 438 -19.83 14.67 15.08
C LYS A 438 -18.54 14.78 14.25
N GLN A 439 -17.65 15.68 14.66
CA GLN A 439 -16.39 15.97 13.94
C GLN A 439 -15.19 15.53 14.76
N VAL A 440 -14.22 14.90 14.08
CA VAL A 440 -12.90 14.64 14.66
C VAL A 440 -11.98 15.80 14.30
N ILE A 441 -11.34 16.38 15.31
CA ILE A 441 -10.36 17.46 15.23
C ILE A 441 -8.99 16.84 15.49
N SER A 442 -7.96 17.28 14.76
CA SER A 442 -6.62 16.73 14.90
C SER A 442 -5.54 17.76 14.59
N SER A 443 -4.47 17.79 15.38
CA SER A 443 -3.31 18.68 15.20
C SER A 443 -2.08 17.94 14.69
N ASP A 444 -1.23 18.63 13.94
CA ASP A 444 0.12 18.16 13.62
C ASP A 444 1.23 19.06 14.21
N VAL A 445 2.44 18.51 14.25
CA VAL A 445 3.69 19.23 14.57
C VAL A 445 3.93 20.42 13.63
N GLY A 446 3.24 20.48 12.49
CA GLY A 446 3.33 21.54 11.47
C GLY A 446 2.42 22.74 11.72
N SER A 447 1.89 22.91 12.94
CA SER A 447 0.93 23.97 13.26
C SER A 447 -0.35 23.92 12.42
N THR A 448 -0.72 22.72 11.96
CA THR A 448 -1.95 22.45 11.21
C THR A 448 -3.00 21.83 12.11
N VAL A 449 -4.24 22.31 12.04
CA VAL A 449 -5.42 21.64 12.59
C VAL A 449 -6.31 21.17 11.44
N SER A 450 -6.68 19.90 11.41
CA SER A 450 -7.56 19.29 10.40
C SER A 450 -8.83 18.73 11.04
N PHE A 451 -9.96 18.96 10.38
CA PHE A 451 -11.28 18.51 10.81
C PHE A 451 -11.82 17.46 9.84
N TRP A 452 -12.43 16.41 10.38
CA TRP A 452 -12.89 15.24 9.64
C TRP A 452 -14.32 14.86 10.04
N MET A 453 -15.12 14.38 9.10
CA MET A 453 -16.40 13.73 9.43
C MET A 453 -16.14 12.30 9.91
N ILE A 454 -16.67 11.93 11.08
CA ILE A 454 -16.54 10.56 11.59
C ILE A 454 -17.22 9.55 10.65
N ASP A 455 -18.39 9.89 10.10
CA ASP A 455 -19.24 8.99 9.31
C ASP A 455 -18.63 8.54 7.98
N THR A 456 -17.76 9.37 7.37
CA THR A 456 -17.19 9.15 6.03
C THR A 456 -15.65 9.10 5.96
N GLY A 457 -14.97 9.55 7.01
CA GLY A 457 -13.50 9.72 7.01
C GLY A 457 -13.01 10.90 6.15
N GLN A 458 -13.92 11.72 5.62
CA GLN A 458 -13.61 12.83 4.73
C GLN A 458 -13.10 14.06 5.50
N LYS A 459 -12.10 14.74 4.93
CA LYS A 459 -11.60 16.02 5.42
C LYS A 459 -12.58 17.15 5.09
N ILE A 460 -12.98 17.91 6.10
CA ILE A 460 -13.94 19.02 5.97
C ILE A 460 -13.21 20.33 5.73
N LYS A 461 -12.27 20.66 6.62
CA LYS A 461 -11.55 21.95 6.67
C LYS A 461 -10.19 21.77 7.32
N GLN A 462 -9.31 22.74 7.11
CA GLN A 462 -7.95 22.76 7.62
C GLN A 462 -7.55 24.19 7.98
N PHE A 463 -6.99 24.38 9.16
CA PHE A 463 -6.27 25.60 9.55
C PHE A 463 -4.77 25.30 9.45
N THR A 464 -4.01 26.19 8.84
CA THR A 464 -2.55 26.05 8.65
C THR A 464 -1.83 27.23 9.26
N GLY A 465 -0.75 26.97 10.00
CA GLY A 465 0.06 28.03 10.60
C GLY A 465 -0.60 28.66 11.84
N CYS A 466 -1.37 27.89 12.61
CA CYS A 466 -2.06 28.37 13.82
C CYS A 466 -1.10 29.11 14.77
N HIS A 467 0.12 28.58 14.94
CA HIS A 467 1.23 29.20 15.67
C HIS A 467 2.46 29.42 14.77
N GLY A 468 2.22 29.69 13.48
CA GLY A 468 3.27 29.92 12.49
C GLY A 468 4.23 28.74 12.35
N ASN A 469 5.47 28.92 12.82
CA ASN A 469 6.53 27.91 12.79
C ASN A 469 6.61 27.05 14.06
N ALA A 470 5.88 27.39 15.12
CA ALA A 470 5.90 26.67 16.38
C ALA A 470 5.01 25.41 16.32
N GLU A 471 5.37 24.40 17.12
CA GLU A 471 4.73 23.08 17.10
C GLU A 471 3.52 23.08 18.04
N ILE A 472 2.42 22.42 17.68
CA ILE A 472 1.25 22.25 18.57
C ILE A 472 1.53 21.08 19.51
N SER A 473 1.75 21.35 20.79
CA SER A 473 2.04 20.31 21.78
C SER A 473 0.78 19.60 22.28
N THR A 474 -0.31 20.35 22.48
CA THR A 474 -1.55 19.83 23.08
C THR A 474 -2.79 20.61 22.61
N MET A 475 -3.96 19.99 22.74
CA MET A 475 -5.25 20.59 22.41
C MET A 475 -6.31 20.28 23.48
N ALA A 476 -7.28 21.17 23.64
CA ALA A 476 -8.48 20.92 24.44
C ALA A 476 -9.73 21.54 23.78
N LEU A 477 -10.90 20.96 24.04
CA LEU A 477 -12.19 21.60 23.75
C LEU A 477 -12.70 22.35 24.97
N ASP A 478 -13.47 23.42 24.72
CA ASP A 478 -14.25 24.11 25.76
C ASP A 478 -15.41 23.23 26.27
N ALA A 479 -15.93 23.52 27.46
CA ALA A 479 -16.99 22.74 28.12
C ALA A 479 -18.33 22.73 27.35
N ASN A 480 -18.52 23.68 26.42
CA ASN A 480 -19.66 23.72 25.50
C ASN A 480 -19.36 23.09 24.12
N GLU A 481 -18.15 22.56 23.92
CA GLU A 481 -17.60 22.04 22.64
C GLU A 481 -17.60 23.07 21.49
N THR A 482 -17.84 24.36 21.75
CA THR A 482 -17.91 25.43 20.73
C THR A 482 -16.57 26.07 20.38
N ARG A 483 -15.53 25.87 21.18
CA ARG A 483 -14.21 26.50 21.02
C ARG A 483 -13.10 25.47 21.15
N LEU A 484 -12.05 25.64 20.35
CA LEU A 484 -10.85 24.81 20.35
C LEU A 484 -9.67 25.60 20.94
N LEU A 485 -8.96 25.00 21.88
CA LEU A 485 -7.74 25.56 22.45
C LEU A 485 -6.54 24.77 21.92
N THR A 486 -5.54 25.47 21.40
CA THR A 486 -4.30 24.87 20.88
C THR A 486 -3.10 25.45 21.62
N GLY A 487 -2.37 24.63 22.39
CA GLY A 487 -1.12 25.01 23.04
C GLY A 487 0.09 24.77 22.14
N SER A 488 1.10 25.62 22.25
CA SER A 488 2.30 25.56 21.44
C SER A 488 3.58 25.74 22.24
N THR A 489 4.68 25.23 21.69
CA THR A 489 6.03 25.34 22.24
C THR A 489 6.59 26.77 22.25
N ASP A 490 5.89 27.73 21.64
CA ASP A 490 6.16 29.17 21.77
C ASP A 490 5.63 29.80 23.08
N GLY A 491 5.00 29.00 23.95
CA GLY A 491 4.42 29.47 25.20
C GLY A 491 3.09 30.21 25.06
N THR A 492 2.47 30.16 23.88
CA THR A 492 1.13 30.69 23.65
C THR A 492 0.07 29.60 23.54
N ILE A 493 -1.13 29.90 24.02
CA ILE A 493 -2.34 29.12 23.79
C ILE A 493 -3.32 30.00 23.03
N LYS A 494 -3.80 29.51 21.89
CA LYS A 494 -4.82 30.23 21.10
C LYS A 494 -6.18 29.59 21.26
N VAL A 495 -7.19 30.43 21.46
CA VAL A 495 -8.60 30.06 21.59
C VAL A 495 -9.28 30.37 20.26
N TRP A 496 -9.66 29.33 19.55
CA TRP A 496 -10.26 29.40 18.22
C TRP A 496 -11.77 29.13 18.29
N ASP A 497 -12.53 29.85 17.48
CA ASP A 497 -13.81 29.36 16.98
C ASP A 497 -13.58 28.20 16.00
N LEU A 498 -14.55 27.31 15.89
CA LEU A 498 -14.53 26.20 14.93
C LEU A 498 -14.58 26.69 13.48
N ASN A 499 -14.85 27.97 13.22
CA ASN A 499 -14.73 28.60 11.91
C ASN A 499 -13.31 29.10 11.57
N GLY A 500 -12.35 29.01 12.51
CA GLY A 500 -10.95 29.40 12.30
C GLY A 500 -10.60 30.83 12.71
N TYR A 501 -11.53 31.52 13.36
CA TYR A 501 -11.26 32.82 13.96
C TYR A 501 -10.56 32.66 15.32
N CYS A 502 -9.40 33.28 15.52
CA CYS A 502 -8.74 33.33 16.82
C CYS A 502 -9.40 34.43 17.67
N HIS A 503 -9.99 34.07 18.80
CA HIS A 503 -10.59 35.02 19.74
C HIS A 503 -9.55 35.62 20.70
N HIS A 504 -8.68 34.78 21.26
CA HIS A 504 -7.71 35.16 22.29
C HIS A 504 -6.41 34.38 22.15
N THR A 505 -5.31 35.03 22.51
CA THR A 505 -3.99 34.44 22.72
C THR A 505 -3.62 34.57 24.20
N LEU A 506 -3.49 33.45 24.89
CA LEU A 506 -3.09 33.37 26.30
C LEU A 506 -1.58 33.15 26.35
N ASN A 507 -0.85 33.99 27.08
CA ASN A 507 0.61 33.89 27.21
C ASN A 507 0.94 33.20 28.54
N VAL A 508 1.71 32.11 28.50
CA VAL A 508 2.00 31.30 29.70
C VAL A 508 3.28 31.73 30.42
N GLY A 509 4.28 32.22 29.67
CA GLY A 509 5.57 32.68 30.20
C GLY A 509 6.17 33.82 29.39
N GLN A 510 7.25 34.43 29.90
CA GLN A 510 7.99 35.49 29.20
C GLN A 510 9.17 34.90 28.40
N GLU A 511 9.23 35.26 27.10
CA GLU A 511 10.31 35.05 26.13
C GLU A 511 11.18 33.78 26.33
N GLY A 512 10.64 32.62 25.95
CA GLY A 512 11.37 31.36 25.87
C GLY A 512 10.57 30.28 25.13
N ALA A 513 11.22 29.15 24.83
CA ALA A 513 10.49 27.94 24.45
C ALA A 513 9.90 27.33 25.73
N VAL A 514 8.59 27.10 25.74
CA VAL A 514 7.81 26.71 26.92
C VAL A 514 7.10 25.39 26.62
N ASP A 515 7.40 24.35 27.39
CA ASP A 515 6.82 23.02 27.20
C ASP A 515 5.43 22.94 27.86
N ILE A 516 4.39 23.27 27.09
CA ILE A 516 2.99 23.10 27.51
C ILE A 516 2.59 21.64 27.32
N SER A 517 2.38 20.91 28.43
CA SER A 517 2.05 19.48 28.41
C SER A 517 0.54 19.22 28.34
N HIS A 518 -0.26 19.96 29.11
CA HIS A 518 -1.72 19.75 29.15
C HIS A 518 -2.50 21.05 29.36
N ILE A 519 -3.70 21.11 28.77
CA ILE A 519 -4.68 22.20 28.93
C ILE A 519 -5.97 21.59 29.48
N LEU A 520 -6.47 22.14 30.57
CA LEU A 520 -7.69 21.69 31.23
C LEU A 520 -8.68 22.85 31.36
N VAL A 521 -9.80 22.77 30.64
CA VAL A 521 -10.82 23.83 30.60
C VAL A 521 -11.90 23.57 31.64
N LEU A 522 -12.05 24.48 32.61
CA LEU A 522 -13.10 24.47 33.61
C LEU A 522 -14.09 25.61 33.34
N LYS A 523 -15.34 25.47 33.83
CA LYS A 523 -16.42 26.48 33.67
C LYS A 523 -16.06 27.90 34.17
N LYS A 524 -15.01 28.05 34.99
CA LYS A 524 -14.58 29.33 35.59
C LYS A 524 -13.07 29.61 35.48
N ALA A 525 -12.30 28.75 34.81
CA ALA A 525 -10.85 28.89 34.68
C ALA A 525 -10.31 27.98 33.57
N ILE A 526 -9.25 28.38 32.88
CA ILE A 526 -8.42 27.47 32.09
C ILE A 526 -7.15 27.22 32.89
N LEU A 527 -6.84 25.96 33.14
CA LEU A 527 -5.61 25.52 33.80
C LEU A 527 -4.64 25.01 32.76
N VAL A 528 -3.37 25.38 32.90
CA VAL A 528 -2.31 25.05 31.94
C VAL A 528 -1.09 24.56 32.72
N THR A 529 -0.56 23.41 32.31
CA THR A 529 0.50 22.69 33.03
C THR A 529 1.64 22.26 32.10
N GLY A 530 2.84 22.14 32.65
CA GLY A 530 4.06 21.68 31.97
C GLY A 530 5.27 22.59 32.17
N TRP A 531 5.04 23.86 32.53
CA TRP A 531 6.10 24.85 32.73
C TRP A 531 6.33 25.16 34.22
N ASP A 532 7.60 25.23 34.61
CA ASP A 532 8.08 25.68 35.94
C ASP A 532 7.40 24.99 37.13
N ARG A 533 7.01 23.71 36.96
CA ARG A 533 6.35 22.87 37.99
C ARG A 533 5.06 23.46 38.57
N ALA A 534 4.53 24.49 37.93
CA ALA A 534 3.42 25.29 38.41
C ALA A 534 2.15 24.99 37.60
N ILE A 535 1.01 25.28 38.21
CA ILE A 535 -0.26 25.39 37.50
C ILE A 535 -0.42 26.86 37.14
N THR A 536 -0.54 27.18 35.85
CA THR A 536 -0.84 28.55 35.40
C THR A 536 -2.33 28.66 35.10
N VAL A 537 -2.94 29.78 35.47
CA VAL A 537 -4.41 29.93 35.45
C VAL A 537 -4.84 31.16 34.67
N PHE A 538 -5.84 30.99 33.81
CA PHE A 538 -6.51 32.08 33.11
C PHE A 538 -7.99 32.11 33.50
N ARG A 539 -8.42 33.15 34.23
CA ARG A 539 -9.82 33.32 34.66
C ARG A 539 -10.63 34.09 33.60
N PRO A 540 -11.89 33.71 33.29
CA PRO A 540 -12.74 34.34 32.27
C PRO A 540 -12.91 35.86 32.38
N GLN A 541 -12.67 36.43 33.56
CA GLN A 541 -12.76 37.88 33.82
C GLN A 541 -11.75 38.70 32.99
N ASN A 542 -10.63 38.09 32.59
CA ASN A 542 -9.56 38.75 31.84
C ASN A 542 -9.71 38.66 30.31
N PHE A 543 -10.77 38.00 29.82
CA PHE A 543 -11.02 37.77 28.38
C PHE A 543 -11.62 38.98 27.65
N ASN A 544 -11.50 40.18 28.23
CA ASN A 544 -11.83 41.43 27.56
C ASN A 544 -10.74 41.89 26.57
N GLN A 545 -9.55 41.28 26.63
CA GLN A 545 -8.42 41.60 25.76
C GLN A 545 -8.10 40.42 24.83
N PHE A 546 -7.51 40.72 23.66
CA PHE A 546 -7.03 39.70 22.73
C PHE A 546 -5.83 38.92 23.28
N PHE A 547 -4.91 39.62 23.96
CA PHE A 547 -3.81 38.99 24.70
C PHE A 547 -4.19 38.91 26.17
N VAL A 548 -4.14 37.70 26.75
CA VAL A 548 -4.46 37.47 28.17
C VAL A 548 -3.19 37.01 28.89
N GLN A 549 -2.88 37.68 30.00
CA GLN A 549 -1.74 37.36 30.86
C GLN A 549 -2.13 36.32 31.92
N PRO A 550 -1.17 35.51 32.42
CA PRO A 550 -1.46 34.45 33.37
C PRO A 550 -1.66 35.01 34.77
N GLU A 551 -2.48 34.34 35.56
CA GLU A 551 -2.61 34.60 37.00
C GLU A 551 -1.94 33.47 37.79
N GLU A 552 -1.23 33.83 38.85
CA GLU A 552 -0.58 32.86 39.74
C GLU A 552 -1.60 31.98 40.47
N TRP A 553 -1.28 30.69 40.61
CA TRP A 553 -2.04 29.73 41.40
C TRP A 553 -1.69 29.86 42.88
N LYS A 554 -2.70 30.10 43.72
CA LYS A 554 -2.48 30.45 45.14
C LYS A 554 -1.89 29.31 45.98
N GLY A 555 -1.98 28.06 45.52
CA GLY A 555 -1.38 26.90 46.18
C GLY A 555 0.14 26.77 46.04
N GLY A 556 0.76 27.60 45.18
CA GLY A 556 2.19 27.57 44.91
C GLY A 556 2.67 26.29 44.20
N ILE A 557 3.99 26.13 44.12
CA ILE A 557 4.65 24.94 43.57
C ILE A 557 4.68 23.84 44.65
N GLN A 558 4.17 22.65 44.32
CA GLN A 558 4.13 21.49 45.21
C GLN A 558 4.85 20.25 44.64
N HIS A 559 4.91 20.11 43.31
CA HIS A 559 5.62 19.01 42.66
C HIS A 559 7.13 19.23 42.67
N ARG A 560 7.90 18.13 42.68
CA ARG A 560 9.36 18.20 42.58
C ARG A 560 9.85 18.36 41.15
N ASP A 561 9.05 17.95 40.18
CA ASP A 561 9.35 18.02 38.75
C ASP A 561 8.13 18.44 37.90
N ASP A 562 8.31 18.62 36.60
CA ASP A 562 7.30 19.22 35.72
C ASP A 562 5.98 18.43 35.62
N ILE A 563 4.87 19.15 35.53
CA ILE A 563 3.51 18.61 35.55
C ILE A 563 3.08 18.19 34.14
N LEU A 564 3.05 16.88 33.89
CA LEU A 564 2.73 16.30 32.58
C LEU A 564 1.23 16.32 32.27
N CYS A 565 0.38 16.00 33.26
CA CYS A 565 -1.05 15.82 33.02
C CYS A 565 -1.91 16.33 34.20
N ALA A 566 -3.17 16.67 33.91
CA ALA A 566 -4.13 17.12 34.90
C ALA A 566 -5.56 16.62 34.59
N ALA A 567 -6.30 16.21 35.61
CA ALA A 567 -7.69 15.75 35.52
C ALA A 567 -8.54 16.40 36.61
N PHE A 568 -9.82 16.68 36.32
CA PHE A 568 -10.73 17.33 37.26
C PHE A 568 -12.00 16.51 37.45
N LEU A 569 -12.44 16.36 38.70
CA LEU A 569 -13.70 15.76 39.10
C LEU A 569 -14.56 16.86 39.77
N PRO A 570 -15.72 17.22 39.18
CA PRO A 570 -16.69 18.10 39.83
C PRO A 570 -17.10 17.55 41.21
N PRO A 571 -17.36 18.40 42.23
CA PRO A 571 -17.42 19.86 42.16
C PRO A 571 -16.10 20.60 42.47
N GLN A 572 -15.10 19.94 43.06
CA GLN A 572 -13.92 20.62 43.63
C GLN A 572 -12.58 19.88 43.46
N THR A 573 -12.53 18.62 43.06
CA THR A 573 -11.28 17.83 43.13
C THR A 573 -10.50 17.95 41.83
N LEU A 574 -9.31 18.54 41.89
CA LEU A 574 -8.33 18.59 40.79
C LEU A 574 -7.18 17.64 41.12
N VAL A 575 -6.66 16.93 40.13
CA VAL A 575 -5.50 16.04 40.27
C VAL A 575 -4.49 16.36 39.18
N THR A 576 -3.21 16.35 39.55
CA THR A 576 -2.09 16.62 38.63
C THR A 576 -1.00 15.55 38.82
N GLY A 577 -0.44 15.06 37.72
CA GLY A 577 0.64 14.06 37.71
C GLY A 577 1.95 14.66 37.21
N SER A 578 3.05 14.35 37.89
CA SER A 578 4.40 14.83 37.55
C SER A 578 5.27 13.74 36.90
N TYR A 579 6.38 14.18 36.29
CA TYR A 579 7.42 13.33 35.73
C TYR A 579 8.13 12.45 36.77
N ASP A 580 8.15 12.85 38.05
CA ASP A 580 8.74 12.06 39.14
C ASP A 580 7.88 10.85 39.58
N GLY A 581 6.59 10.84 39.25
CA GLY A 581 5.63 9.84 39.69
C GLY A 581 4.65 10.30 40.79
N GLU A 582 4.80 11.52 41.31
CA GLU A 582 3.88 12.09 42.29
C GLU A 582 2.55 12.52 41.63
N ILE A 583 1.44 12.18 42.30
CA ILE A 583 0.08 12.56 41.92
C ILE A 583 -0.49 13.43 43.05
N VAL A 584 -0.61 14.73 42.82
CA VAL A 584 -1.10 15.69 43.83
C VAL A 584 -2.59 15.94 43.65
N LEU A 585 -3.35 15.80 44.75
CA LEU A 585 -4.76 16.12 44.91
C LEU A 585 -4.90 17.57 45.41
N TRP A 586 -5.64 18.38 44.67
CA TRP A 586 -5.93 19.79 44.97
C TRP A 586 -7.43 20.02 45.14
N ASN A 587 -7.79 21.07 45.88
CA ASN A 587 -9.15 21.61 45.84
C ASN A 587 -9.19 22.85 44.95
N SER A 588 -9.91 22.75 43.83
CA SER A 588 -10.06 23.79 42.81
C SER A 588 -10.74 25.08 43.29
N SER A 589 -11.38 25.08 44.47
CA SER A 589 -12.00 26.29 45.05
C SER A 589 -11.09 27.06 46.00
N THR A 590 -10.20 26.36 46.72
CA THR A 590 -9.21 26.97 47.63
C THR A 590 -7.81 27.06 47.03
N GLU A 591 -7.57 26.38 45.90
CA GLU A 591 -6.29 26.25 45.19
C GLU A 591 -5.18 25.53 45.98
N ASN A 592 -5.47 25.09 47.21
CA ASN A 592 -4.57 24.33 48.07
C ASN A 592 -4.45 22.85 47.68
N ALA A 593 -3.23 22.31 47.79
CA ALA A 593 -2.99 20.87 47.78
C ALA A 593 -3.46 20.23 49.09
N HIS A 594 -4.12 19.08 49.00
CA HIS A 594 -4.60 18.29 50.12
C HIS A 594 -3.71 17.07 50.42
N TYR A 595 -3.33 16.32 49.38
CA TYR A 595 -2.59 15.06 49.52
C TYR A 595 -1.69 14.80 48.31
N VAL A 596 -0.59 14.11 48.55
CA VAL A 596 0.27 13.52 47.52
C VAL A 596 0.07 12.02 47.55
N LEU A 597 -0.20 11.41 46.39
CA LEU A 597 -0.21 9.97 46.18
C LEU A 597 1.09 9.61 45.44
N HIS A 598 1.84 8.65 45.96
CA HIS A 598 3.00 8.07 45.30
C HIS A 598 2.88 6.53 45.39
N PRO A 599 3.30 5.76 44.37
CA PRO A 599 3.23 4.28 44.42
C PRO A 599 3.91 3.67 45.66
N ASP A 600 5.00 4.30 46.12
CA ASP A 600 5.88 3.75 47.16
C ASP A 600 5.72 4.38 48.56
N TYR A 601 4.98 5.49 48.72
CA TYR A 601 4.89 6.20 50.02
C TYR A 601 3.52 6.83 50.32
N GLN A 602 3.06 6.63 51.56
CA GLN A 602 2.07 7.48 52.23
C GLN A 602 2.80 8.47 53.14
N TRP A 603 2.76 9.77 52.82
CA TRP A 603 3.33 10.82 53.68
C TRP A 603 2.23 11.71 54.26
N LEU A 604 2.27 11.93 55.58
CA LEU A 604 1.42 12.90 56.27
C LEU A 604 2.18 14.23 56.40
N PRO A 605 1.58 15.37 56.03
CA PRO A 605 2.28 16.66 56.07
C PRO A 605 2.59 17.06 57.51
N LYS A 606 3.85 17.42 57.79
CA LYS A 606 4.21 18.06 59.07
C LYS A 606 3.76 19.52 59.07
N SER A 607 3.04 19.89 60.12
CA SER A 607 2.62 21.26 60.42
C SER A 607 3.78 22.16 60.83
N LYS A 608 3.93 23.31 60.15
CA LYS A 608 4.77 24.48 60.49
C LYS A 608 6.30 24.24 60.62
N PRO A 609 7.09 25.23 60.21
CA PRO A 609 7.78 26.03 61.22
C PRO A 609 7.47 27.54 61.11
N ASP A 610 7.91 28.29 62.11
CA ASP A 610 7.61 29.72 62.29
C ASP A 610 8.54 30.67 61.51
N THR A 611 8.09 31.93 61.44
CA THR A 611 8.86 33.20 61.26
C THR A 611 10.33 33.11 61.72
N GLU A 612 11.34 33.72 61.08
CA GLU A 612 11.45 35.06 60.47
C GLU A 612 12.50 35.14 59.31
N PRO A 613 12.62 36.26 58.56
CA PRO A 613 13.35 36.31 57.28
C PRO A 613 14.81 36.81 57.38
N GLN A 614 15.71 36.27 56.54
CA GLN A 614 17.03 36.88 56.28
C GLN A 614 17.34 37.06 54.79
N LYS A 615 17.41 38.34 54.41
CA LYS A 615 18.01 38.88 53.18
C LYS A 615 19.47 38.41 53.01
N LEU A 616 19.86 38.06 51.78
CA LEU A 616 20.80 38.81 50.91
C LEU A 616 21.37 37.92 49.77
N LEU A 617 21.58 38.55 48.61
CA LEU A 617 22.67 38.41 47.61
C LEU A 617 23.49 37.08 47.58
N GLY A 618 23.85 36.49 46.44
CA GLY A 618 23.96 37.06 45.09
C GLY A 618 25.36 36.80 44.52
N ALA A 619 25.43 36.09 43.39
CA ALA A 619 26.62 35.79 42.56
C ALA A 619 27.71 34.85 43.12
N GLY A 620 28.41 34.14 42.21
CA GLY A 620 29.75 33.60 42.47
C GLY A 620 29.95 32.07 42.51
N ARG A 621 29.57 31.30 41.47
CA ARG A 621 30.16 29.95 41.28
C ARG A 621 31.57 30.07 40.70
N SER A 622 32.59 29.88 41.53
CA SER A 622 33.97 29.60 41.09
C SER A 622 34.18 28.10 40.87
N HIS A 623 35.07 27.74 39.95
CA HIS A 623 35.51 26.37 39.71
C HIS A 623 36.67 25.99 40.64
N SER A 624 36.74 24.74 41.08
CA SER A 624 37.99 24.11 41.51
C SER A 624 38.06 22.65 41.06
N THR A 625 39.25 22.27 40.61
CA THR A 625 39.63 20.93 40.15
C THR A 625 40.04 20.01 41.30
N HIS A 626 40.01 18.69 41.07
CA HIS A 626 40.50 17.66 41.98
C HIS A 626 41.97 17.86 42.42
N PRO A 627 42.33 17.25 43.58
CA PRO A 627 43.46 16.31 43.57
C PRO A 627 43.09 14.91 44.11
N MET A 628 44.06 13.99 44.00
CA MET A 628 43.93 12.53 44.12
C MET A 628 44.11 11.96 45.54
N ALA A 629 43.44 10.81 45.75
CA ALA A 629 43.85 9.60 46.50
C ALA A 629 44.36 9.67 47.95
N ASP A 630 43.71 8.90 48.84
CA ASP A 630 44.38 7.85 49.61
C ASP A 630 43.41 6.72 50.01
N GLN A 631 43.92 5.51 50.29
CA GLN A 631 43.12 4.28 50.50
C GLN A 631 42.92 3.91 51.97
N ALA A 632 41.69 3.52 52.38
CA ALA A 632 41.45 2.45 53.40
C ALA A 632 39.96 2.05 53.57
N THR A 633 39.58 0.89 53.00
CA THR A 633 38.69 -0.16 53.54
C THR A 633 37.35 0.13 54.26
N LEU A 634 36.30 -0.49 53.68
CA LEU A 634 35.10 -1.09 54.28
C LEU A 634 33.97 -0.20 54.86
N GLY A 635 32.90 -0.09 54.06
CA GLY A 635 31.60 0.46 54.45
C GLY A 635 30.58 0.49 53.29
N ALA A 636 30.59 -0.53 52.42
CA ALA A 636 29.87 -0.51 51.15
C ALA A 636 28.36 -0.76 51.31
N CYS A 637 27.59 0.31 51.54
CA CYS A 637 26.18 0.37 51.13
C CYS A 637 26.10 1.09 49.78
N SER A 638 26.20 0.33 48.69
CA SER A 638 25.98 0.83 47.34
C SER A 638 24.49 1.14 47.15
N PHE A 639 24.13 2.42 47.22
CA PHE A 639 22.90 2.90 46.56
C PHE A 639 23.08 2.73 45.05
N GLU A 640 22.54 1.64 44.51
CA GLU A 640 22.38 1.44 43.07
C GLU A 640 21.49 2.57 42.53
N ARG A 641 21.94 3.22 41.44
CA ARG A 641 21.35 4.46 40.91
C ARG A 641 20.71 4.25 39.53
N ASP A 642 20.16 3.06 39.31
CA ASP A 642 19.70 2.57 38.00
C ASP A 642 18.16 2.39 37.93
N ALA A 643 17.38 3.30 38.55
CA ALA A 643 15.91 3.23 38.59
C ALA A 643 15.17 4.55 38.31
N GLU A 644 15.86 5.61 37.85
CA GLU A 644 15.33 6.99 37.87
C GLU A 644 14.25 7.33 36.81
N TYR A 645 13.92 6.44 35.86
CA TYR A 645 13.01 6.75 34.74
C TYR A 645 11.63 6.04 34.76
N ASN A 646 11.33 5.21 35.76
CA ASN A 646 10.19 4.28 35.70
C ASN A 646 8.83 4.79 36.24
N HIS A 647 8.75 6.00 36.81
CA HIS A 647 7.57 6.40 37.60
C HIS A 647 6.68 7.50 37.00
N ALA A 648 7.15 8.26 35.99
CA ALA A 648 6.44 9.37 35.36
C ALA A 648 4.96 9.11 35.05
N VAL A 649 4.07 10.04 35.41
CA VAL A 649 2.62 9.94 35.16
C VAL A 649 2.24 10.68 33.89
N MET A 650 2.10 9.92 32.80
CA MET A 650 1.84 10.47 31.46
C MET A 650 0.39 10.92 31.27
N MET A 651 -0.57 10.25 31.91
CA MET A 651 -1.99 10.56 31.76
C MET A 651 -2.78 10.21 33.03
N LEU A 652 -3.83 10.99 33.31
CA LEU A 652 -4.77 10.80 34.42
C LEU A 652 -6.20 10.87 33.90
N CYS A 653 -7.07 9.95 34.33
CA CYS A 653 -8.49 9.97 34.01
C CYS A 653 -9.34 9.61 35.24
N PHE A 654 -10.37 10.40 35.50
CA PHE A 654 -11.39 10.08 36.51
C PHE A 654 -12.46 9.14 35.94
N LEU A 655 -12.93 8.20 36.75
CA LEU A 655 -14.00 7.28 36.38
C LEU A 655 -15.37 7.90 36.76
N GLU A 656 -15.82 8.86 35.96
CA GLU A 656 -17.00 9.71 36.25
C GLU A 656 -18.28 8.92 36.58
N ALA A 657 -18.68 7.94 35.75
CA ALA A 657 -19.83 7.07 36.02
C ALA A 657 -19.75 6.21 37.31
N ARG A 658 -18.67 6.31 38.13
CA ARG A 658 -18.49 5.59 39.39
C ARG A 658 -18.62 6.46 40.65
N GLU A 659 -19.14 7.68 40.55
CA GLU A 659 -19.29 8.64 41.67
C GLU A 659 -19.75 8.01 43.01
N ASN A 660 -20.78 7.15 42.99
CA ASN A 660 -21.32 6.52 44.20
C ASN A 660 -20.43 5.41 44.82
N ILE A 661 -19.46 4.90 44.08
CA ILE A 661 -18.56 3.80 44.47
C ILE A 661 -17.35 4.31 45.27
N ALA A 662 -17.09 5.62 45.24
CA ALA A 662 -16.11 6.26 46.13
C ALA A 662 -16.48 6.08 47.63
N ALA A 663 -17.77 5.91 47.95
CA ALA A 663 -18.23 5.61 49.31
C ALA A 663 -17.98 4.15 49.75
N THR A 664 -18.02 3.19 48.82
CA THR A 664 -17.61 1.79 49.08
C THR A 664 -16.09 1.62 49.02
N GLY A 665 -15.39 2.61 48.43
CA GLY A 665 -13.95 2.66 48.21
C GLY A 665 -13.47 1.74 47.09
N GLY A 666 -14.22 1.70 45.99
CA GLY A 666 -13.69 1.25 44.72
C GLY A 666 -12.79 2.31 44.08
N ALA A 667 -12.16 1.94 42.96
CA ALA A 667 -11.29 2.85 42.23
C ALA A 667 -12.10 3.93 41.51
N ASN A 668 -11.66 5.18 41.65
CA ASN A 668 -12.27 6.36 41.01
C ASN A 668 -11.28 7.16 40.15
N LEU A 669 -9.97 6.92 40.26
CA LEU A 669 -8.93 7.55 39.45
C LEU A 669 -8.05 6.48 38.81
N VAL A 670 -7.74 6.64 37.53
CA VAL A 670 -6.77 5.83 36.79
C VAL A 670 -5.57 6.70 36.41
N SER A 671 -4.36 6.14 36.49
CA SER A 671 -3.12 6.80 36.04
C SER A 671 -2.29 5.90 35.12
N CYS A 672 -1.68 6.49 34.11
CA CYS A 672 -0.89 5.83 33.07
C CYS A 672 0.60 6.19 33.23
N GLY A 673 1.49 5.19 33.27
CA GLY A 673 2.91 5.38 33.62
C GLY A 673 3.91 5.31 32.45
N GLY A 674 5.09 5.91 32.65
CA GLY A 674 6.26 5.77 31.77
C GLY A 674 6.83 4.34 31.64
N SER A 675 6.44 3.43 32.55
CA SER A 675 6.89 2.04 32.66
C SER A 675 5.91 1.01 32.08
N GLY A 676 4.90 1.42 31.30
CA GLY A 676 3.91 0.50 30.72
C GLY A 676 2.81 0.03 31.70
N TYR A 677 2.80 0.54 32.93
CA TYR A 677 1.80 0.22 33.96
C TYR A 677 0.58 1.14 33.94
N VAL A 678 -0.59 0.55 34.13
CA VAL A 678 -1.83 1.25 34.47
C VAL A 678 -2.13 1.00 35.95
N ARG A 679 -2.44 2.07 36.69
CA ARG A 679 -2.69 2.03 38.14
C ARG A 679 -4.08 2.61 38.47
N PHE A 680 -4.77 1.98 39.41
CA PHE A 680 -6.13 2.32 39.85
C PHE A 680 -6.10 2.76 41.31
N TRP A 681 -6.59 3.96 41.57
CA TRP A 681 -6.53 4.64 42.87
C TRP A 681 -7.92 4.91 43.41
N ASP A 682 -8.03 4.90 44.74
CA ASP A 682 -9.13 5.49 45.50
C ASP A 682 -8.63 6.81 46.11
N THR A 683 -9.17 7.95 45.66
CA THR A 683 -8.78 9.28 46.19
C THR A 683 -9.37 9.59 47.55
N VAL A 684 -10.40 8.86 48.00
CA VAL A 684 -11.04 9.02 49.33
C VAL A 684 -10.23 8.28 50.38
N LYS A 685 -9.93 7.00 50.16
CA LYS A 685 -9.06 6.18 51.03
C LYS A 685 -7.57 6.45 50.84
N LYS A 686 -7.17 7.13 49.74
CA LYS A 686 -5.79 7.51 49.37
C LYS A 686 -4.89 6.28 49.22
N GLN A 687 -5.40 5.28 48.50
CA GLN A 687 -4.75 3.98 48.34
C GLN A 687 -4.71 3.55 46.89
N LEU A 688 -3.62 2.87 46.53
CA LEU A 688 -3.44 2.16 45.27
C LEU A 688 -4.15 0.81 45.38
N LEU A 689 -5.27 0.65 44.67
CA LEU A 689 -6.10 -0.56 44.72
C LEU A 689 -5.59 -1.64 43.77
N ALA A 690 -5.16 -1.26 42.57
CA ALA A 690 -4.64 -2.20 41.58
C ALA A 690 -3.55 -1.59 40.69
N GLU A 691 -2.68 -2.44 40.16
CA GLU A 691 -1.79 -2.11 39.06
C GLU A 691 -1.67 -3.31 38.11
N PHE A 692 -1.50 -3.07 36.82
CA PHE A 692 -1.11 -4.13 35.90
C PHE A 692 -0.25 -3.57 34.76
N LEU A 693 0.59 -4.43 34.20
CA LEU A 693 1.40 -4.11 33.02
C LEU A 693 0.51 -4.23 31.77
N ALA A 694 0.20 -3.10 31.14
CA ALA A 694 -0.61 -3.09 29.92
C ALA A 694 0.22 -3.48 28.69
N HIS A 695 1.47 -3.01 28.63
CA HIS A 695 2.40 -3.24 27.52
C HIS A 695 3.80 -3.60 28.05
N SER A 696 4.39 -4.64 27.46
CA SER A 696 5.69 -5.20 27.86
C SER A 696 6.75 -4.89 26.82
N GLY A 697 7.78 -4.13 27.17
CA GLY A 697 8.89 -3.84 26.24
C GLY A 697 9.38 -2.40 26.14
N VAL A 698 9.23 -1.58 27.20
CA VAL A 698 9.70 -0.18 27.32
C VAL A 698 8.82 0.85 26.60
N GLY A 699 8.37 1.88 27.34
CA GLY A 699 7.78 3.08 26.75
C GLY A 699 6.69 3.75 27.57
N SER A 700 6.56 5.07 27.41
CA SER A 700 5.41 5.84 27.86
C SER A 700 4.14 5.38 27.13
N ILE A 701 3.11 5.03 27.91
CA ILE A 701 1.81 4.61 27.38
C ILE A 701 0.76 5.71 27.57
N ILE A 702 -0.17 5.81 26.63
CA ILE A 702 -1.32 6.74 26.65
C ILE A 702 -2.60 5.94 26.84
N MET A 703 -3.59 6.51 27.53
CA MET A 703 -4.89 5.87 27.76
C MET A 703 -6.07 6.81 27.51
N SER A 704 -7.23 6.20 27.28
CA SER A 704 -8.54 6.86 27.31
C SER A 704 -9.60 5.89 27.82
N THR A 705 -10.65 6.41 28.45
CA THR A 705 -11.79 5.65 28.97
C THR A 705 -13.09 6.12 28.34
N ASP A 706 -14.08 5.23 28.24
CA ASP A 706 -15.43 5.58 27.83
C ASP A 706 -16.19 6.35 28.92
N LYS A 707 -17.19 7.16 28.53
CA LYS A 707 -18.03 7.90 29.51
C LYS A 707 -18.83 6.99 30.45
N THR A 708 -19.00 5.70 30.12
CA THR A 708 -19.69 4.72 30.99
C THR A 708 -18.75 3.86 31.84
N ASN A 709 -17.42 4.06 31.77
CA ASN A 709 -16.38 3.30 32.48
C ASN A 709 -16.48 1.76 32.35
N ARG A 710 -16.83 1.31 31.15
CA ARG A 710 -16.82 -0.09 30.70
C ARG A 710 -15.53 -0.50 30.02
N TYR A 711 -14.91 0.42 29.28
CA TYR A 711 -13.79 0.16 28.39
C TYR A 711 -12.63 1.12 28.68
N LEU A 712 -11.43 0.54 28.78
CA LEU A 712 -10.17 1.26 28.84
C LEU A 712 -9.39 0.93 27.57
N ALA A 713 -8.95 1.95 26.83
CA ALA A 713 -8.06 1.78 25.69
C ALA A 713 -6.66 2.31 26.03
N THR A 714 -5.61 1.56 25.68
CA THR A 714 -4.20 1.87 25.99
C THR A 714 -3.31 1.72 24.76
N GLY A 715 -2.60 2.79 24.39
CA GLY A 715 -1.63 2.84 23.29
C GLY A 715 -0.17 2.86 23.76
N ASP A 716 0.76 2.38 22.94
CA ASP A 716 2.20 2.34 23.23
C ASP A 716 3.09 3.07 22.20
N LEU A 717 4.42 2.94 22.37
CA LEU A 717 5.42 3.52 21.50
C LEU A 717 5.63 2.79 20.16
N ASP A 718 5.22 1.53 20.05
CA ASP A 718 5.36 0.75 18.81
C ASP A 718 4.12 0.85 17.91
N GLY A 719 3.06 1.51 18.37
CA GLY A 719 1.80 1.66 17.63
C GLY A 719 0.76 0.57 17.92
N TRP A 720 0.94 -0.20 18.99
CA TRP A 720 -0.07 -1.15 19.49
C TRP A 720 -1.16 -0.46 20.29
N LEU A 721 -2.39 -0.90 20.06
CA LEU A 721 -3.59 -0.51 20.76
C LEU A 721 -4.20 -1.76 21.44
N LYS A 722 -4.41 -1.65 22.75
CA LYS A 722 -5.12 -2.66 23.56
C LYS A 722 -6.39 -2.07 24.12
N ILE A 723 -7.45 -2.89 24.18
CA ILE A 723 -8.76 -2.51 24.72
C ILE A 723 -9.15 -3.52 25.79
N TRP A 724 -9.49 -3.03 26.97
CA TRP A 724 -9.76 -3.80 28.20
C TRP A 724 -11.19 -3.56 28.68
N ASN A 725 -11.88 -4.59 29.16
CA ASN A 725 -13.13 -4.44 29.90
C ASN A 725 -12.80 -4.15 31.37
N ILE A 726 -13.22 -2.97 31.84
CA ILE A 726 -13.05 -2.51 33.22
C ILE A 726 -14.37 -2.47 34.02
N GLU A 727 -15.53 -2.79 33.43
CA GLU A 727 -16.87 -2.61 34.03
C GLU A 727 -16.98 -3.16 35.47
N GLU A 728 -16.48 -4.38 35.72
CA GLU A 728 -16.48 -5.03 37.04
C GLU A 728 -15.16 -4.85 37.83
N TYR A 729 -14.17 -4.16 37.26
CA TYR A 729 -12.81 -4.08 37.80
C TYR A 729 -12.71 -3.04 38.93
N CYS A 730 -12.18 -3.46 40.09
CA CYS A 730 -11.93 -2.61 41.27
C CYS A 730 -13.14 -1.85 41.85
N LEU A 731 -14.33 -2.47 41.88
CA LEU A 731 -15.55 -1.85 42.46
C LEU A 731 -15.59 -1.80 43.99
N ASN A 732 -14.80 -2.62 44.69
CA ASN A 732 -14.77 -2.71 46.16
C ASN A 732 -13.33 -2.57 46.68
N SER A 733 -13.15 -2.00 47.89
CA SER A 733 -11.82 -1.93 48.51
C SER A 733 -11.34 -3.31 48.99
N SER A 734 -10.37 -3.91 48.30
CA SER A 734 -9.56 -5.01 48.82
C SER A 734 -8.44 -4.49 49.72
N LYS A 735 -8.09 -5.21 50.79
CA LYS A 735 -6.90 -4.89 51.62
C LYS A 735 -5.58 -5.20 50.91
N SER A 736 -5.61 -6.07 49.91
CA SER A 736 -4.47 -6.44 49.06
C SER A 736 -4.53 -5.70 47.73
N LYS A 737 -3.37 -5.20 47.29
CA LYS A 737 -3.14 -4.65 45.94
C LYS A 737 -3.44 -5.73 44.90
N LEU A 738 -4.30 -5.44 43.92
CA LEU A 738 -4.68 -6.38 42.87
C LEU A 738 -3.75 -6.22 41.66
N THR A 739 -3.00 -7.27 41.32
CA THR A 739 -1.98 -7.26 40.25
C THR A 739 -2.44 -7.94 38.95
N ARG A 740 -3.61 -8.59 38.96
CA ARG A 740 -4.19 -9.30 37.82
C ARG A 740 -4.83 -8.30 36.85
N ALA A 741 -4.41 -8.31 35.59
CA ALA A 741 -5.00 -7.46 34.56
C ALA A 741 -6.52 -7.70 34.35
N PRO A 742 -7.27 -6.66 33.96
CA PRO A 742 -8.67 -6.76 33.51
C PRO A 742 -8.80 -7.61 32.24
N ALA A 743 -10.03 -7.97 31.87
CA ALA A 743 -10.27 -8.80 30.69
C ALA A 743 -9.89 -8.06 29.39
N LEU A 744 -8.88 -8.55 28.69
CA LEU A 744 -8.46 -8.02 27.40
C LEU A 744 -9.48 -8.39 26.31
N ILE A 745 -10.06 -7.39 25.66
CA ILE A 745 -10.99 -7.57 24.53
C ILE A 745 -10.22 -7.71 23.22
N ARG A 746 -9.19 -6.87 23.01
CA ARG A 746 -8.38 -6.89 21.78
C ARG A 746 -6.98 -6.34 22.02
N SER A 747 -6.01 -6.87 21.28
CA SER A 747 -4.67 -6.31 21.08
C SER A 747 -4.35 -6.32 19.59
N PHE A 748 -3.99 -5.18 19.01
CA PHE A 748 -3.68 -5.05 17.57
C PHE A 748 -2.81 -3.81 17.31
N ARG A 749 -2.20 -3.72 16.13
CA ARG A 749 -1.25 -2.65 15.78
C ARG A 749 -1.83 -1.74 14.67
N PRO A 750 -2.65 -0.72 15.00
CA PRO A 750 -3.20 0.22 14.02
C PRO A 750 -2.14 1.14 13.38
N HIS A 751 -1.02 1.41 14.07
CA HIS A 751 -0.02 2.39 13.67
C HIS A 751 1.37 1.77 13.45
N GLU A 752 2.24 2.48 12.74
CA GLU A 752 3.62 2.03 12.47
C GLU A 752 4.64 2.60 13.47
N ASP A 753 4.24 3.66 14.18
CA ASP A 753 5.04 4.48 15.11
C ASP A 753 4.17 4.84 16.34
N TRP A 754 4.74 5.50 17.35
CA TRP A 754 4.08 5.74 18.63
C TRP A 754 2.71 6.42 18.53
N ILE A 755 1.79 6.01 19.39
CA ILE A 755 0.48 6.64 19.54
C ILE A 755 0.66 7.90 20.39
N SER A 756 0.39 9.06 19.81
CA SER A 756 0.57 10.38 20.42
C SER A 756 -0.69 10.87 21.14
N SER A 757 -1.87 10.39 20.74
CA SER A 757 -3.14 10.77 21.35
C SER A 757 -4.21 9.70 21.07
N LEU A 758 -5.11 9.52 22.04
CA LEU A 758 -6.09 8.44 22.06
C LEU A 758 -7.38 8.95 22.72
N GLU A 759 -8.53 8.70 22.09
CA GLU A 759 -9.83 9.15 22.57
C GLU A 759 -10.93 8.11 22.27
N MET A 760 -11.90 7.98 23.18
CA MET A 760 -13.07 7.13 22.99
C MET A 760 -14.35 7.95 22.80
N CYS A 761 -15.14 7.60 21.78
CA CYS A 761 -16.43 8.24 21.51
C CYS A 761 -17.55 7.22 21.25
N GLU A 762 -18.79 7.64 21.51
CA GLU A 762 -19.99 6.84 21.22
C GLU A 762 -20.66 7.37 19.95
N LEU A 763 -20.99 6.47 19.03
CA LEU A 763 -21.73 6.77 17.81
C LEU A 763 -22.74 5.66 17.52
N GLY A 764 -24.03 5.99 17.51
CA GLY A 764 -25.10 5.03 17.19
C GLY A 764 -25.19 3.82 18.13
N GLY A 765 -24.78 3.96 19.40
CA GLY A 765 -24.76 2.86 20.37
C GLY A 765 -23.54 1.93 20.26
N ARG A 766 -22.52 2.29 19.46
CA ARG A 766 -21.21 1.63 19.47
C ARG A 766 -20.12 2.56 19.97
N TRP A 767 -19.13 1.98 20.64
CA TRP A 767 -17.91 2.66 21.06
C TRP A 767 -16.84 2.56 19.97
N LEU A 768 -16.33 3.72 19.57
CA LEU A 768 -15.22 3.88 18.65
C LEU A 768 -14.00 4.38 19.42
N VAL A 769 -12.82 3.87 19.06
CA VAL A 769 -11.53 4.39 19.52
C VAL A 769 -10.88 5.14 18.36
N LEU A 770 -10.56 6.40 18.61
CA LEU A 770 -9.75 7.26 17.76
C LEU A 770 -8.30 7.17 18.25
N SER A 771 -7.37 6.87 17.34
CA SER A 771 -5.94 6.87 17.62
C SER A 771 -5.19 7.74 16.62
N ALA A 772 -4.29 8.58 17.13
CA ALA A 772 -3.37 9.41 16.36
C ALA A 772 -1.92 8.99 16.63
N SER A 773 -1.06 9.09 15.61
CA SER A 773 0.33 8.64 15.68
C SER A 773 1.30 9.59 14.98
N ALA A 774 2.58 9.51 15.36
CA ALA A 774 3.67 10.14 14.65
C ALA A 774 3.88 9.61 13.22
N ASP A 775 3.32 8.44 12.86
CA ASP A 775 3.29 7.90 11.50
C ASP A 775 2.54 8.80 10.47
N CYS A 776 1.93 9.89 10.96
CA CYS A 776 1.15 10.91 10.25
C CYS A 776 -0.27 10.45 9.87
N SER A 777 -0.77 9.39 10.48
CA SER A 777 -2.13 8.86 10.26
C SER A 777 -3.01 8.94 11.52
N ILE A 778 -4.32 8.88 11.30
CA ILE A 778 -5.35 8.83 12.33
C ILE A 778 -6.30 7.68 11.96
N CYS A 779 -6.51 6.75 12.89
CA CYS A 779 -7.34 5.57 12.68
C CYS A 779 -8.65 5.65 13.48
N VAL A 780 -9.73 5.10 12.92
CA VAL A 780 -11.00 4.83 13.61
C VAL A 780 -11.20 3.34 13.74
N THR A 781 -11.48 2.86 14.95
CA THR A 781 -11.62 1.43 15.23
C THR A 781 -12.85 1.14 16.10
N ASP A 782 -13.68 0.16 15.70
CA ASP A 782 -14.81 -0.31 16.53
C ASP A 782 -14.27 -1.27 17.61
N VAL A 783 -14.66 -1.05 18.87
CA VAL A 783 -14.35 -1.92 20.02
C VAL A 783 -14.79 -3.38 19.77
N CYS A 784 -15.87 -3.60 19.00
CA CYS A 784 -16.54 -4.89 18.89
C CYS A 784 -16.22 -5.75 17.66
N GLY A 785 -15.56 -5.25 16.60
CA GLY A 785 -15.01 -6.20 15.60
C GLY A 785 -14.32 -5.69 14.34
N VAL A 786 -14.51 -4.44 13.89
CA VAL A 786 -14.04 -4.00 12.56
C VAL A 786 -13.14 -2.75 12.65
N PRO A 787 -11.93 -2.74 12.06
CA PRO A 787 -11.20 -1.50 11.84
C PRO A 787 -11.95 -0.68 10.77
N VAL A 788 -12.44 0.51 11.13
CA VAL A 788 -13.35 1.29 10.28
C VAL A 788 -12.60 1.95 9.13
N GLY A 789 -11.41 2.51 9.41
CA GLY A 789 -10.52 3.03 8.38
C GLY A 789 -9.52 4.06 8.90
N VAL A 790 -8.76 4.64 7.96
CA VAL A 790 -7.77 5.69 8.20
C VAL A 790 -8.23 7.00 7.56
N PHE A 791 -8.25 8.10 8.32
CA PHE A 791 -8.74 9.39 7.83
C PHE A 791 -7.95 9.88 6.62
N GLY A 792 -8.65 10.34 5.59
CA GLY A 792 -8.05 10.77 4.31
C GLY A 792 -7.90 9.68 3.26
N GLN A 793 -8.47 8.48 3.47
CA GLN A 793 -8.45 7.41 2.47
C GLN A 793 -9.35 7.72 1.26
N ALA A 794 -8.93 7.30 0.06
CA ALA A 794 -9.62 7.61 -1.19
C ALA A 794 -11.02 6.97 -1.32
N LYS A 795 -11.28 5.88 -0.59
CA LYS A 795 -12.62 5.26 -0.48
C LYS A 795 -13.24 5.67 0.86
N HIS A 796 -14.17 6.62 0.84
CA HIS A 796 -14.94 6.97 2.04
C HIS A 796 -15.65 5.74 2.59
N TRP A 797 -15.63 5.57 3.92
CA TRP A 797 -16.47 4.57 4.58
C TRP A 797 -17.89 5.11 4.73
N GLN A 798 -18.83 4.23 5.06
CA GLN A 798 -20.17 4.60 5.52
C GLN A 798 -20.43 3.77 6.78
N LEU A 799 -20.34 4.42 7.94
CA LEU A 799 -20.66 3.77 9.22
C LEU A 799 -22.11 3.25 9.24
N GLU A 800 -23.03 3.88 8.49
CA GLU A 800 -24.44 3.46 8.40
C GLU A 800 -24.63 2.02 7.89
N ASN A 801 -23.88 1.58 6.88
CA ASN A 801 -24.00 0.20 6.37
C ASN A 801 -23.50 -0.84 7.40
N CYS A 802 -22.58 -0.46 8.28
CA CYS A 802 -22.05 -1.31 9.35
C CYS A 802 -23.04 -1.53 10.50
N PHE A 803 -24.14 -0.77 10.58
CA PHE A 803 -25.22 -0.99 11.56
C PHE A 803 -26.18 -2.11 11.15
N SER A 804 -26.13 -2.57 9.90
CA SER A 804 -26.93 -3.71 9.44
C SER A 804 -26.22 -5.06 9.68
N LEU A 805 -26.46 -5.65 10.85
CA LEU A 805 -26.37 -7.11 10.97
C LEU A 805 -27.51 -7.73 10.13
N PRO A 806 -27.27 -8.78 9.33
CA PRO A 806 -28.36 -9.48 8.67
C PRO A 806 -29.30 -10.02 9.75
N LYS A 807 -30.60 -9.72 9.63
CA LYS A 807 -31.61 -10.39 10.44
C LYS A 807 -31.43 -11.89 10.21
N ARG A 808 -31.23 -12.67 11.28
CA ARG A 808 -31.37 -14.13 11.20
C ARG A 808 -32.83 -14.41 10.84
N ASP A 809 -33.05 -14.88 9.62
CA ASP A 809 -34.33 -15.43 9.22
C ASP A 809 -34.67 -16.59 10.15
N THR A 810 -35.63 -16.33 11.05
CA THR A 810 -36.00 -17.24 12.15
C THR A 810 -37.01 -18.30 11.71
N ASN A 811 -37.24 -18.42 10.39
CA ASN A 811 -38.27 -19.26 9.80
C ASN A 811 -37.68 -20.11 8.65
N LEU A 812 -37.05 -21.24 8.99
CA LEU A 812 -37.01 -22.47 8.19
C LEU A 812 -36.35 -23.60 9.01
N MET A 813 -36.93 -24.81 8.95
CA MET A 813 -36.49 -26.05 9.62
C MET A 813 -36.67 -26.13 11.16
N GLU A 814 -37.91 -26.00 11.61
CA GLU A 814 -38.42 -27.07 12.51
C GLU A 814 -38.62 -28.37 11.70
N ASN A 815 -38.57 -29.52 12.38
CA ASN A 815 -38.72 -30.89 11.85
C ASN A 815 -37.51 -31.53 11.13
N LYS A 816 -36.54 -31.99 11.92
CA LYS A 816 -36.34 -33.46 12.11
C LYS A 816 -35.40 -33.76 13.28
N ILE A 817 -35.99 -34.10 14.42
CA ILE A 817 -35.29 -34.81 15.50
C ILE A 817 -35.45 -36.31 15.23
N GLN A 818 -34.35 -37.04 15.03
CA GLN A 818 -34.26 -38.43 15.48
C GLN A 818 -32.81 -38.79 15.83
N GLU A 819 -32.66 -39.58 16.88
CA GLU A 819 -31.45 -39.64 17.71
C GLU A 819 -30.28 -40.42 17.10
N LYS A 820 -29.06 -40.08 17.54
CA LYS A 820 -28.07 -41.10 17.94
C LYS A 820 -26.99 -40.55 18.88
N SER A 821 -27.18 -40.86 20.16
CA SER A 821 -26.15 -41.08 21.20
C SER A 821 -24.93 -40.15 21.26
N ILE A 822 -24.97 -39.20 22.20
CA ILE A 822 -23.78 -38.54 22.75
C ILE A 822 -22.99 -39.56 23.58
N LYS A 823 -21.66 -39.58 23.43
CA LYS A 823 -20.71 -40.07 24.43
C LYS A 823 -19.78 -38.93 24.83
N GLU A 824 -19.94 -38.45 26.05
CA GLU A 824 -18.90 -37.75 26.81
C GLU A 824 -17.80 -38.79 27.18
N ILE A 825 -16.58 -38.53 27.66
CA ILE A 825 -15.89 -37.43 28.37
C ILE A 825 -14.36 -37.62 28.07
N PRO A 826 -13.37 -36.90 28.65
CA PRO A 826 -13.11 -35.47 28.83
C PRO A 826 -11.91 -34.94 28.00
N LEU A 827 -11.76 -33.61 27.92
CA LEU A 827 -10.45 -32.95 27.81
C LEU A 827 -10.07 -32.40 29.18
N LEU A 828 -8.88 -32.75 29.67
CA LEU A 828 -8.34 -32.22 30.93
C LEU A 828 -6.87 -31.80 30.74
N SER A 829 -6.56 -30.67 31.35
CA SER A 829 -5.27 -29.97 31.39
C SER A 829 -4.09 -30.81 31.86
N LYS A 830 -2.88 -30.40 31.46
CA LYS A 830 -1.73 -30.38 32.36
C LYS A 830 -0.72 -29.29 31.99
N GLU A 831 -0.23 -28.61 33.02
CA GLU A 831 0.91 -27.70 33.01
C GLU A 831 2.21 -28.49 33.28
N GLU A 832 3.26 -27.78 33.71
CA GLU A 832 4.57 -28.28 34.19
C GLU A 832 5.57 -28.75 33.12
N SER A 833 6.89 -28.63 33.27
CA SER A 833 7.75 -27.67 33.99
C SER A 833 9.20 -28.03 33.64
N CYS A 834 10.09 -27.08 33.36
CA CYS A 834 11.50 -27.40 33.08
C CYS A 834 12.39 -27.32 34.32
N LEU A 835 13.06 -28.42 34.67
CA LEU A 835 14.23 -28.47 35.55
C LEU A 835 15.22 -29.51 35.02
N ASP A 836 16.51 -29.19 35.10
CA ASP A 836 17.63 -30.09 34.72
C ASP A 836 17.74 -31.29 35.68
N PRO A 837 18.52 -32.33 35.32
CA PRO A 837 19.85 -32.39 35.93
C PRO A 837 20.98 -32.90 35.02
N SER A 838 22.18 -32.94 35.62
CA SER A 838 23.50 -33.03 35.01
C SER A 838 24.11 -34.44 34.88
N GLU A 839 25.23 -34.46 34.16
CA GLU A 839 26.48 -35.19 34.47
C GLU A 839 26.77 -36.60 33.93
N HIS A 840 28.01 -36.71 33.43
CA HIS A 840 28.88 -37.89 33.25
C HIS A 840 28.54 -38.95 32.17
N SER A 841 29.51 -39.57 31.47
CA SER A 841 30.93 -39.24 31.22
C SER A 841 31.57 -40.24 30.23
N LEU A 842 32.63 -39.84 29.50
CA LEU A 842 33.76 -40.67 28.98
C LEU A 842 33.44 -41.73 27.87
N LEU A 843 34.27 -42.02 26.84
CA LEU A 843 35.67 -41.67 26.48
C LEU A 843 35.89 -41.76 24.95
N ASP A 844 36.85 -40.97 24.43
CA ASP A 844 37.81 -41.23 23.33
C ASP A 844 37.36 -41.80 21.94
N LYS A 845 37.87 -41.41 20.76
CA LYS A 845 38.94 -40.50 20.26
C LYS A 845 38.77 -40.39 18.70
N GLU A 846 39.40 -39.53 17.89
CA GLU A 846 40.44 -38.48 18.06
C GLU A 846 40.36 -37.41 16.92
N ASN A 847 40.98 -36.23 17.14
CA ASN A 847 41.75 -35.39 16.18
C ASN A 847 41.32 -35.27 14.69
N LYS A 848 40.98 -34.08 14.15
CA LYS A 848 41.84 -32.86 14.10
C LYS A 848 41.10 -31.58 13.62
N ASP A 849 41.64 -30.43 14.05
CA ASP A 849 41.61 -29.09 13.44
C ASP A 849 40.27 -28.39 13.06
N SER A 850 40.03 -27.10 13.31
CA SER A 850 40.38 -26.13 14.35
C SER A 850 39.71 -24.79 13.99
N THR A 851 38.69 -24.39 14.78
CA THR A 851 38.23 -23.00 15.04
C THR A 851 38.15 -21.95 13.92
N TYR A 852 36.92 -21.54 13.60
CA TYR A 852 36.54 -20.13 13.71
C TYR A 852 35.19 -20.00 14.43
N ASN A 853 35.15 -19.20 15.49
CA ASN A 853 33.97 -19.05 16.36
C ASN A 853 32.98 -18.03 15.78
N VAL A 854 31.70 -18.40 15.77
CA VAL A 854 30.59 -17.45 15.74
C VAL A 854 30.37 -16.94 17.16
N ARG A 855 30.33 -15.62 17.35
CA ARG A 855 29.71 -14.98 18.53
C ARG A 855 28.72 -13.90 18.07
N PRO A 856 27.57 -13.75 18.76
CA PRO A 856 26.55 -12.75 18.44
C PRO A 856 26.67 -11.49 19.31
N SER A 857 26.42 -10.31 18.73
CA SER A 857 25.93 -9.10 19.42
C SER A 857 25.59 -7.98 18.42
N GLU A 858 24.94 -6.92 18.93
CA GLU A 858 24.85 -5.58 18.32
C GLU A 858 23.84 -5.37 17.17
N VAL A 859 22.56 -5.48 17.53
CA VAL A 859 21.50 -4.65 16.91
C VAL A 859 21.74 -3.19 17.30
N ILE A 860 21.90 -2.32 16.31
CA ILE A 860 22.20 -0.89 16.51
C ILE A 860 20.92 -0.12 16.87
N ASN A 861 20.81 0.29 18.13
CA ASN A 861 19.73 1.16 18.61
C ASN A 861 19.89 2.60 18.09
N LEU A 862 19.20 2.93 16.99
CA LEU A 862 19.01 4.29 16.49
C LEU A 862 17.70 4.86 17.03
N GLY A 863 17.71 5.42 18.25
CA GLY A 863 16.47 5.87 18.90
C GLY A 863 16.60 6.87 20.06
N MET A 864 17.77 7.49 20.28
CA MET A 864 17.99 8.44 21.39
C MET A 864 18.68 9.73 20.93
N LYS A 865 18.00 10.55 20.11
CA LYS A 865 18.45 11.92 19.77
C LYS A 865 17.30 12.91 19.59
N TYR A 866 16.61 13.26 20.69
CA TYR A 866 15.76 14.46 20.71
C TYR A 866 15.88 15.36 21.95
N LYS A 867 16.29 14.85 23.14
CA LYS A 867 16.49 15.71 24.34
C LYS A 867 17.92 16.26 24.52
N GLU A 868 18.96 15.67 23.94
CA GLU A 868 20.35 16.13 24.13
C GLU A 868 20.75 17.39 23.32
N ARG A 869 19.93 17.81 22.34
CA ARG A 869 20.35 18.81 21.35
C ARG A 869 20.24 20.27 21.81
N ASN A 870 19.54 20.55 22.92
CA ASN A 870 19.30 21.91 23.42
C ASN A 870 20.28 22.38 24.51
N ILE A 871 21.13 21.51 25.05
CA ILE A 871 22.09 21.88 26.11
C ILE A 871 23.39 22.51 25.54
N TYR A 872 23.71 22.26 24.25
CA TYR A 872 24.96 22.70 23.61
C TYR A 872 24.89 24.03 22.81
N LYS A 873 24.01 24.97 23.20
CA LYS A 873 23.98 26.34 22.63
C LYS A 873 24.21 27.49 23.61
N LYS A 874 24.48 27.22 24.89
CA LYS A 874 24.93 28.22 25.88
C LYS A 874 26.40 27.99 26.30
N LYS A 875 27.36 28.31 25.41
CA LYS A 875 28.78 28.69 25.69
C LYS A 875 29.64 28.62 24.41
N SER A 876 29.75 29.73 23.66
CA SER A 876 30.85 29.93 22.69
C SER A 876 30.93 31.37 22.15
N HIS A 877 31.06 32.35 23.04
CA HIS A 877 31.64 33.66 22.70
C HIS A 877 32.70 34.00 23.75
N ASN A 878 33.96 33.90 23.34
CA ASN A 878 35.07 34.77 23.75
C ASN A 878 36.27 34.46 22.85
N LEU A 879 36.89 35.53 22.32
CA LEU A 879 38.14 35.49 21.57
C LEU A 879 39.33 35.54 22.53
N TYR A 880 40.41 34.80 22.28
CA TYR A 880 41.67 35.35 21.77
C TYR A 880 42.83 34.33 21.72
N ASN A 881 43.72 34.60 20.77
CA ASN A 881 45.00 34.00 20.39
C ASN A 881 45.83 33.19 21.41
N GLY A 882 46.51 32.16 20.89
CA GLY A 882 47.65 31.47 21.52
C GLY A 882 48.22 30.41 20.57
N GLU A 883 49.39 30.68 19.98
CA GLU A 883 50.00 29.88 18.91
C GLU A 883 51.05 28.88 19.46
N VAL A 884 51.57 28.00 18.60
CA VAL A 884 52.84 27.23 18.73
C VAL A 884 52.82 25.81 19.39
N THR A 885 52.69 24.82 18.49
CA THR A 885 53.45 23.54 18.38
C THR A 885 53.22 22.30 19.29
N GLN A 886 52.64 21.27 18.65
CA GLN A 886 53.33 20.01 18.24
C GLN A 886 53.73 18.95 19.30
N LYS A 887 53.01 17.82 19.30
CA LYS A 887 53.56 16.51 18.87
C LYS A 887 52.46 15.44 18.71
N SER A 888 52.41 14.85 17.52
CA SER A 888 51.57 13.70 17.14
C SER A 888 52.45 12.48 16.86
N PHE A 889 51.96 11.27 17.13
CA PHE A 889 52.38 10.08 16.38
C PHE A 889 51.21 9.12 16.14
N SER A 890 51.04 8.74 14.88
CA SER A 890 50.02 7.81 14.40
C SER A 890 50.69 6.58 13.77
N ALA A 891 50.09 5.41 13.96
CA ALA A 891 50.18 4.30 13.01
C ALA A 891 48.79 4.16 12.35
N PHE A 892 48.63 3.94 11.04
CA PHE A 892 49.58 3.39 10.08
C PHE A 892 49.68 4.19 8.76
N ARG A 893 50.91 4.33 8.26
CA ARG A 893 51.24 4.50 6.83
C ARG A 893 51.07 3.13 6.14
N SER A 894 50.93 2.97 4.82
CA SER A 894 51.26 3.86 3.70
C SER A 894 50.63 3.35 2.39
N LEU A 895 50.32 4.28 1.47
CA LEU A 895 50.71 4.13 0.08
C LEU A 895 51.09 5.53 -0.46
N SER A 896 52.18 5.61 -1.21
CA SER A 896 52.83 6.86 -1.58
C SER A 896 52.61 7.21 -3.05
N ILE A 897 52.16 8.43 -3.31
CA ILE A 897 52.32 9.12 -4.59
C ILE A 897 53.27 10.29 -4.34
N GLY A 898 54.37 10.33 -5.08
CA GLY A 898 55.36 11.40 -5.02
C GLY A 898 55.05 12.51 -6.01
N THR A 899 55.54 13.72 -5.70
CA THR A 899 55.75 14.85 -6.63
C THR A 899 54.58 15.19 -7.56
N LEU A 900 53.66 16.01 -7.04
CA LEU A 900 52.83 16.90 -7.84
C LEU A 900 53.25 18.35 -7.53
N GLU A 901 53.49 19.13 -8.57
CA GLU A 901 53.86 20.55 -8.47
C GLU A 901 52.69 21.39 -7.93
N GLU A 902 52.99 22.51 -7.27
CA GLU A 902 51.97 23.44 -6.81
C GLU A 902 51.29 24.11 -8.01
N LEU A 903 49.98 23.87 -8.18
CA LEU A 903 49.18 24.64 -9.13
C LEU A 903 49.04 26.09 -8.63
N PRO A 904 49.22 27.10 -9.50
CA PRO A 904 49.05 28.50 -9.11
C PRO A 904 47.60 28.81 -8.71
N PRO A 905 47.36 29.87 -7.92
CA PRO A 905 46.02 30.21 -7.44
C PRO A 905 45.05 30.46 -8.59
N VAL A 906 43.91 29.76 -8.56
CA VAL A 906 42.84 29.91 -9.56
C VAL A 906 42.19 31.28 -9.39
N HIS A 907 42.43 32.18 -10.35
CA HIS A 907 41.67 33.43 -10.44
C HIS A 907 40.19 33.15 -10.73
N LYS A 908 39.31 33.96 -10.13
CA LYS A 908 37.86 33.89 -10.40
C LYS A 908 37.59 34.10 -11.90
N PRO A 909 36.64 33.37 -12.52
CA PRO A 909 36.35 33.51 -13.94
C PRO A 909 35.74 34.88 -14.26
N ALA A 910 36.08 35.43 -15.44
CA ALA A 910 35.81 36.82 -15.80
C ALA A 910 34.32 37.23 -15.81
N PHE A 911 33.39 36.31 -16.04
CA PHE A 911 31.94 36.60 -16.01
C PHE A 911 31.42 36.99 -14.62
N LEU A 912 32.17 36.71 -13.55
CA LEU A 912 31.89 37.15 -12.18
C LEU A 912 32.52 38.51 -11.84
N LEU A 913 33.37 39.05 -12.72
CA LEU A 913 34.02 40.36 -12.55
C LEU A 913 33.31 41.43 -13.37
N ASP A 914 32.92 41.15 -14.62
CA ASP A 914 32.21 42.09 -15.50
C ASP A 914 30.93 41.51 -16.12
N PRO A 915 29.82 41.39 -15.35
CA PRO A 915 28.57 40.78 -15.84
C PRO A 915 27.98 41.48 -17.09
N GLU A 916 28.14 42.79 -17.21
CA GLU A 916 27.54 43.56 -18.33
C GLU A 916 28.14 43.24 -19.70
N THR A 917 29.33 42.62 -19.76
CA THR A 917 29.94 42.20 -21.03
C THR A 917 29.39 40.86 -21.55
N TYR A 918 28.75 40.06 -20.69
CA TYR A 918 28.24 38.72 -21.04
C TYR A 918 26.70 38.64 -21.13
N PHE A 919 25.98 39.67 -20.66
CA PHE A 919 24.51 39.66 -20.56
C PHE A 919 23.83 40.85 -21.27
N ARG A 920 24.50 41.53 -22.21
CA ARG A 920 23.83 42.50 -23.10
C ARG A 920 23.15 41.79 -24.26
N GLU A 921 21.91 42.17 -24.51
CA GLU A 921 21.25 41.98 -25.81
C GLU A 921 21.85 42.98 -26.80
N GLU A 922 22.42 42.49 -27.90
CA GLU A 922 22.79 43.32 -29.06
C GLU A 922 21.64 43.34 -30.09
N PRO A 923 21.42 44.47 -30.80
CA PRO A 923 20.31 44.60 -31.73
C PRO A 923 20.53 43.80 -33.04
N GLU A 924 19.42 43.43 -33.69
CA GLU A 924 19.40 42.66 -34.93
C GLU A 924 20.03 43.42 -36.11
N GLU A 925 20.98 42.81 -36.84
CA GLU A 925 21.22 43.10 -38.25
C GLU A 925 21.85 41.90 -39.01
N ASP A 926 21.12 41.43 -40.02
CA ASP A 926 21.46 40.57 -41.17
C ASP A 926 22.55 39.47 -41.08
N ARG A 927 22.11 38.22 -40.87
CA ARG A 927 22.80 36.98 -41.34
C ARG A 927 21.79 35.92 -41.87
N PRO A 928 22.22 34.99 -42.74
CA PRO A 928 21.37 34.49 -43.84
C PRO A 928 20.37 33.38 -43.46
N GLN A 929 19.32 33.28 -44.27
CA GLN A 929 18.17 32.38 -44.10
C GLN A 929 18.56 30.90 -43.92
N ILE A 930 18.21 30.37 -42.75
CA ILE A 930 18.04 28.94 -42.49
C ILE A 930 16.56 28.62 -42.81
N PRO A 931 16.23 27.53 -43.53
CA PRO A 931 14.84 27.20 -43.83
C PRO A 931 14.05 26.92 -42.55
N GLU A 932 12.91 27.59 -42.40
CA GLU A 932 12.06 27.49 -41.21
C GLU A 932 11.55 26.07 -40.96
N VAL A 933 11.62 25.64 -39.70
CA VAL A 933 10.95 24.42 -39.24
C VAL A 933 9.49 24.79 -38.96
N PRO A 934 8.50 24.11 -39.58
CA PRO A 934 7.10 24.50 -39.43
C PRO A 934 6.62 24.35 -37.98
N SER A 935 5.91 25.37 -37.49
CA SER A 935 5.42 25.39 -36.11
C SER A 935 4.36 24.31 -35.86
N LEU A 936 4.48 23.63 -34.72
CA LEU A 936 3.62 22.49 -34.36
C LEU A 936 2.12 22.84 -34.15
N CYS A 937 1.75 24.12 -34.20
CA CYS A 937 0.36 24.58 -34.02
C CYS A 937 -0.52 24.42 -35.27
N GLU A 938 0.02 24.33 -36.48
CA GLU A 938 -0.81 24.18 -37.69
C GLU A 938 -1.20 22.72 -37.97
N THR A 939 -0.38 21.75 -37.54
CA THR A 939 -0.67 20.31 -37.65
C THR A 939 -1.89 19.84 -36.84
N LEU A 940 -2.39 20.64 -35.89
CA LEU A 940 -3.51 20.30 -35.01
C LEU A 940 -4.86 20.91 -35.43
N LYS A 941 -4.96 21.53 -36.61
CA LYS A 941 -6.24 21.97 -37.20
C LYS A 941 -6.89 20.97 -38.16
N ALA A 942 -6.30 19.79 -38.36
CA ALA A 942 -6.92 18.68 -39.08
C ALA A 942 -7.97 17.97 -38.20
N VAL A 943 -9.16 18.56 -38.10
CA VAL A 943 -10.32 17.93 -37.45
C VAL A 943 -10.67 16.63 -38.19
N PHE A 944 -10.86 15.56 -37.43
CA PHE A 944 -11.33 14.27 -37.95
C PHE A 944 -12.79 14.40 -38.44
N ASP A 945 -13.00 14.54 -39.76
CA ASP A 945 -14.33 14.47 -40.38
C ASP A 945 -14.55 13.09 -41.03
N GLU A 946 -15.53 12.33 -40.52
CA GLU A 946 -15.84 10.95 -40.95
C GLU A 946 -16.14 10.83 -42.45
N LYS A 947 -16.54 11.95 -43.09
CA LYS A 947 -16.94 12.01 -44.51
C LYS A 947 -15.79 11.77 -45.50
N ASN A 948 -14.53 11.89 -45.07
CA ASN A 948 -13.36 11.70 -45.95
C ASN A 948 -12.80 10.27 -45.96
N LEU A 949 -13.24 9.38 -45.06
CA LEU A 949 -12.71 8.02 -44.92
C LEU A 949 -13.48 6.95 -45.72
N PHE A 950 -14.71 7.25 -46.15
CA PHE A 950 -15.57 6.30 -46.85
C PHE A 950 -16.06 6.87 -48.19
N PRO A 951 -16.01 6.09 -49.29
CA PRO A 951 -16.71 6.44 -50.52
C PRO A 951 -18.18 6.71 -50.24
N LYS A 952 -18.76 7.75 -50.86
CA LYS A 952 -20.18 8.16 -50.66
C LYS A 952 -21.15 7.00 -50.79
N GLU A 953 -20.86 6.05 -51.68
CA GLU A 953 -21.60 4.81 -51.91
C GLU A 953 -21.77 3.95 -50.66
N ILE A 954 -20.78 3.88 -49.76
CA ILE A 954 -20.86 3.11 -48.52
C ILE A 954 -21.78 3.82 -47.52
N LEU A 955 -21.61 5.13 -47.35
CA LEU A 955 -22.43 5.95 -46.47
C LEU A 955 -23.90 5.97 -46.91
N ASP A 956 -24.17 6.06 -48.22
CA ASP A 956 -25.53 6.01 -48.76
C ASP A 956 -26.14 4.59 -48.68
N ARG A 957 -25.32 3.52 -48.79
CA ARG A 957 -25.78 2.13 -48.60
C ARG A 957 -26.15 1.86 -47.14
N GLU A 958 -25.40 2.41 -46.19
CA GLU A 958 -25.74 2.34 -44.77
C GLU A 958 -26.99 3.19 -44.45
N ARG A 959 -27.12 4.37 -45.05
CA ARG A 959 -28.31 5.23 -44.89
C ARG A 959 -29.58 4.54 -45.43
N ARG A 960 -29.51 3.88 -46.59
CA ARG A 960 -30.59 3.04 -47.14
C ARG A 960 -30.91 1.83 -46.26
N ALA A 961 -29.89 1.16 -45.70
CA ALA A 961 -30.11 0.06 -44.77
C ALA A 961 -30.83 0.52 -43.49
N LYS A 962 -30.48 1.69 -42.95
CA LYS A 962 -31.17 2.29 -41.79
C LYS A 962 -32.62 2.68 -42.11
N GLN A 963 -32.90 3.21 -43.31
CA GLN A 963 -34.27 3.47 -43.77
C GLN A 963 -35.09 2.18 -43.91
N LEU A 964 -34.56 1.13 -44.54
CA LEU A 964 -35.22 -0.18 -44.65
C LEU A 964 -35.53 -0.81 -43.27
N CYS A 965 -34.66 -0.62 -42.28
CA CYS A 965 -34.91 -1.03 -40.89
C CYS A 965 -36.02 -0.19 -40.20
N GLN A 966 -36.20 1.08 -40.57
CA GLN A 966 -37.30 1.92 -40.08
C GLN A 966 -38.64 1.61 -40.76
N GLU A 967 -38.63 1.28 -42.05
CA GLU A 967 -39.83 0.84 -42.79
C GLU A 967 -40.33 -0.52 -42.29
N THR A 968 -39.43 -1.51 -42.15
CA THR A 968 -39.80 -2.83 -41.61
C THR A 968 -40.27 -2.77 -40.15
N SER A 969 -39.70 -1.91 -39.30
CA SER A 969 -40.16 -1.74 -37.91
C SER A 969 -41.48 -0.94 -37.78
N SER A 970 -41.85 -0.13 -38.78
CA SER A 970 -43.16 0.54 -38.82
C SER A 970 -44.27 -0.36 -39.37
N GLU A 971 -44.00 -1.21 -40.37
CA GLU A 971 -44.95 -2.25 -40.82
C GLU A 971 -45.32 -3.24 -39.70
N VAL A 972 -44.34 -3.64 -38.87
CA VAL A 972 -44.56 -4.52 -37.71
C VAL A 972 -45.46 -3.88 -36.64
N LYS A 973 -45.42 -2.54 -36.49
CA LYS A 973 -46.36 -1.81 -35.63
C LYS A 973 -47.77 -1.78 -36.20
N ILE A 974 -47.94 -1.62 -37.51
CA ILE A 974 -49.26 -1.59 -38.17
C ILE A 974 -49.96 -2.96 -38.07
N LYS A 975 -49.22 -4.07 -38.19
CA LYS A 975 -49.80 -5.42 -38.07
C LYS A 975 -50.28 -5.80 -36.66
N ARG A 976 -49.88 -5.10 -35.59
CA ARG A 976 -50.33 -5.39 -34.21
C ARG A 976 -51.71 -4.83 -33.85
N ASN A 977 -52.32 -3.97 -34.67
CA ASN A 977 -53.59 -3.31 -34.36
C ASN A 977 -54.86 -3.95 -34.97
N LYS A 978 -54.77 -5.14 -35.57
CA LYS A 978 -55.96 -5.92 -35.98
C LYS A 978 -56.27 -7.02 -34.98
N LYS A 979 -57.24 -6.76 -34.07
CA LYS A 979 -57.93 -7.83 -33.33
C LYS A 979 -58.82 -8.62 -34.29
N PRO A 980 -58.92 -9.96 -34.15
CA PRO A 980 -59.97 -10.72 -34.82
C PRO A 980 -61.33 -10.47 -34.14
N LEU A 981 -62.38 -10.58 -34.95
CA LEU A 981 -63.78 -10.67 -34.58
C LEU A 981 -64.28 -12.05 -35.03
#